data_AF-A0A8C9TNP4-F1
#
_entry.id   AF-A0A8C9TNP4-F1
#
_cell.length_a   1.000
_cell.length_b   1.000
_cell.length_c   1.000
_cell.angle_alpha   90.00
_cell.angle_beta   90.00
_cell.angle_gamma   90.00
#
_symmetry.space_group_name_H-M   'P 1'
#
loop_
_entity.id
_entity.type
_entity.pdbx_description
1 polymer ?
#
loop_
_entity_poly.entity_id
_entity_poly.type
_entity_poly.pdbx_seq_one_letter_code
_entity_poly.pdbx_strand_id
1 'polypeptide(L)'
;MSEIKSNCPRRLHLLSSQCMCVEFHDILLSLQLRAQNQVLKKAVVDEQANSASVKEQLKQREQSLRKVEQEMDSLTFRNQQLAKRVELLQEELAASEAQRGRKSKSKGDSPSQQGLQTQSVFDEDLQKKIQENERLHIQFYEADEQHRRQEAQLRARLEELERDSEQHQAVVDGLTHKYMETIEKLQSDKARLEVKSQALEREAKECRMRTEECQQQLRKYQMELNRQLEHSSNVIQEKVPFNDTKHTDYNSLNVPPHNRRHQLKARDVAAQALSFVQDLVAALLNFHSYTEQRVHIYPLDSSIEPISPLNQRFSQYLHENAAYVRPLEEGLLQLHQSITEDTLPTVTEKLCTTNECLLSSLCSLANCTGKMATFFSNNLDFFVSSAGYGPRGGAGAINPLHAECMLGNKKQAAAYMLALRRSRPESVPYKEALSNRRVLTSSTESREGLTQQVQQSQEKIARLEQEKEHWLLEAQLGRVRLEKESLRIADLEARLAAALGTSPAVQPPPQDGSTSPATQEDSREQLIKAHYMARVGELTTQLQMSDSKAVHFYAECRALAKRLALAEKSRETLTEGAKLANQNISRLQDELATTKRSYEDQLSMMSDHLCSMNETLSKQREEIDTLKLGNKGNSKKNKGR
;
A
#
# COMPACT_ATOMS: atom_id res chain seq x y z
N MET A 1 -46.57 41.46 -27.39
CA MET A 1 -45.82 40.40 -28.11
C MET A 1 -44.44 40.96 -28.46
N SER A 2 -43.58 41.19 -27.45
CA SER A 2 -42.62 42.31 -27.55
C SER A 2 -41.19 42.03 -27.09
N GLU A 3 -40.92 40.89 -26.42
CA GLU A 3 -39.60 40.62 -25.80
C GLU A 3 -38.72 39.62 -26.57
N ILE A 4 -39.28 38.89 -27.53
CA ILE A 4 -38.59 37.76 -28.20
C ILE A 4 -37.50 38.23 -29.19
N LYS A 5 -37.52 39.50 -29.64
CA LYS A 5 -36.64 39.98 -30.73
C LYS A 5 -35.28 40.58 -30.30
N SER A 6 -35.07 40.95 -29.04
CA SER A 6 -33.83 41.64 -28.61
C SER A 6 -32.65 40.69 -28.31
N ASN A 7 -32.92 39.46 -27.88
CA ASN A 7 -31.87 38.55 -27.37
C ASN A 7 -31.17 37.70 -28.45
N CYS A 8 -31.64 37.72 -29.70
CA CYS A 8 -31.12 36.84 -30.75
C CYS A 8 -29.64 37.09 -31.15
N PRO A 9 -29.20 38.33 -31.48
CA PRO A 9 -27.84 38.55 -32.01
C PRO A 9 -26.73 38.28 -30.99
N ARG A 10 -26.96 38.55 -29.69
CA ARG A 10 -25.99 38.22 -28.64
C ARG A 10 -25.80 36.70 -28.47
N ARG A 11 -26.87 35.90 -28.64
CA ARG A 11 -26.78 34.43 -28.61
C ARG A 11 -25.99 33.88 -29.80
N LEU A 12 -26.22 34.40 -31.00
CA LEU A 12 -25.45 34.04 -32.20
C LEU A 12 -23.95 34.38 -32.08
N HIS A 13 -23.60 35.56 -31.55
CA HIS A 13 -22.19 35.90 -31.32
C HIS A 13 -21.52 35.02 -30.25
N LEU A 14 -22.22 34.67 -29.15
CA LEU A 14 -21.68 33.72 -28.17
C LEU A 14 -21.47 32.33 -28.78
N LEU A 15 -22.44 31.81 -29.53
CA LEU A 15 -22.33 30.50 -30.19
C LEU A 15 -21.20 30.46 -31.23
N SER A 16 -21.07 31.51 -32.05
CA SER A 16 -19.96 31.66 -33.00
C SER A 16 -18.61 31.72 -32.29
N SER A 17 -18.48 32.52 -31.22
CA SER A 17 -17.24 32.61 -30.46
C SER A 17 -16.90 31.33 -29.70
N GLN A 18 -17.89 30.58 -29.20
CA GLN A 18 -17.67 29.27 -28.59
C GLN A 18 -17.22 28.24 -29.62
N CYS A 19 -17.84 28.21 -30.80
CA CYS A 19 -17.47 27.32 -31.90
C CYS A 19 -16.02 27.57 -32.36
N MET A 20 -15.66 28.84 -32.61
CA MET A 20 -14.28 29.25 -32.93
C MET A 20 -13.27 28.83 -31.85
N CYS A 21 -13.62 28.96 -30.56
CA CYS A 21 -12.74 28.53 -29.47
C CYS A 21 -12.56 27.01 -29.39
N VAL A 22 -13.58 26.22 -29.74
CA VAL A 22 -13.48 24.75 -29.82
C VAL A 22 -12.60 24.35 -31.00
N GLU A 23 -12.80 24.92 -32.20
CA GLU A 23 -11.96 24.63 -33.37
C GLU A 23 -10.49 25.00 -33.12
N PHE A 24 -10.21 26.14 -32.49
CA PHE A 24 -8.83 26.50 -32.10
C PHE A 24 -8.22 25.54 -31.06
N HIS A 25 -9.03 25.04 -30.13
CA HIS A 25 -8.57 24.06 -29.14
C HIS A 25 -8.23 22.72 -29.79
N ASP A 26 -9.08 22.21 -30.69
CA ASP A 26 -8.86 20.97 -31.42
C ASP A 26 -7.66 21.06 -32.39
N ILE A 27 -7.44 22.22 -33.02
CA ILE A 27 -6.24 22.47 -33.84
C ILE A 27 -4.97 22.46 -32.98
N LEU A 28 -4.97 23.13 -31.82
CA LEU A 28 -3.84 23.12 -30.87
C LEU A 28 -3.56 21.71 -30.35
N LEU A 29 -4.60 20.97 -29.97
CA LEU A 29 -4.50 19.58 -29.51
C LEU A 29 -3.95 18.68 -30.62
N SER A 30 -4.41 18.84 -31.86
CA SER A 30 -3.94 18.09 -33.04
C SER A 30 -2.47 18.38 -33.39
N LEU A 31 -2.00 19.62 -33.18
CA LEU A 31 -0.60 20.00 -33.36
C LEU A 31 0.29 19.43 -32.23
N GLN A 32 -0.16 19.52 -30.97
CA GLN A 32 0.56 18.99 -29.81
C GLN A 32 0.67 17.46 -29.88
N LEU A 33 -0.40 16.77 -30.25
CA LEU A 33 -0.40 15.32 -30.50
C LEU A 33 0.55 14.93 -31.64
N ARG A 34 0.62 15.73 -32.73
CA ARG A 34 1.56 15.48 -33.83
C ARG A 34 3.02 15.64 -33.39
N ALA A 35 3.34 16.66 -32.61
CA ALA A 35 4.69 16.86 -32.05
C ALA A 35 5.10 15.69 -31.12
N GLN A 36 4.21 15.27 -30.22
CA GLN A 36 4.45 14.11 -29.35
C GLN A 36 4.63 12.80 -30.14
N ASN A 37 3.84 12.59 -31.20
CA ASN A 37 3.98 11.43 -32.08
C ASN A 37 5.31 11.42 -32.86
N GLN A 38 5.87 12.59 -33.23
CA GLN A 38 7.21 12.65 -33.85
C GLN A 38 8.31 12.26 -32.85
N VAL A 39 8.25 12.75 -31.61
CA VAL A 39 9.21 12.39 -30.55
C VAL A 39 9.13 10.89 -30.23
N LEU A 40 7.92 10.34 -30.07
CA LEU A 40 7.72 8.91 -29.83
C LEU A 40 8.21 8.05 -31.00
N LYS A 41 7.94 8.44 -32.26
CA LYS A 41 8.48 7.74 -33.43
C LYS A 41 10.01 7.76 -33.46
N LYS A 42 10.64 8.89 -33.13
CA LYS A 42 12.11 8.95 -33.05
C LYS A 42 12.63 8.03 -31.94
N ALA A 43 12.08 8.09 -30.73
CA ALA A 43 12.49 7.22 -29.62
C ALA A 43 12.35 5.72 -29.96
N VAL A 44 11.28 5.32 -30.67
CA VAL A 44 11.11 3.94 -31.15
C VAL A 44 12.16 3.55 -32.19
N VAL A 45 12.56 4.44 -33.10
CA VAL A 45 13.63 4.18 -34.09
C VAL A 45 15.00 4.11 -33.42
N ASP A 46 15.30 5.03 -32.50
CA ASP A 46 16.56 5.04 -31.74
C ASP A 46 16.69 3.77 -30.88
N GLU A 47 15.61 3.31 -30.25
CA GLU A 47 15.57 2.07 -29.47
C GLU A 47 15.66 0.80 -30.34
N GLN A 48 15.05 0.81 -31.54
CA GLN A 48 15.21 -0.26 -32.52
C GLN A 48 16.67 -0.35 -33.03
N ALA A 49 17.33 0.78 -33.24
CA ALA A 49 18.75 0.82 -33.61
C ALA A 49 19.65 0.31 -32.47
N ASN A 50 19.38 0.70 -31.22
CA ASN A 50 20.05 0.15 -30.04
C ASN A 50 19.84 -1.38 -29.94
N SER A 51 18.61 -1.87 -30.10
CA SER A 51 18.30 -3.31 -30.08
C SER A 51 19.05 -4.08 -31.17
N ALA A 52 19.20 -3.50 -32.37
CA ALA A 52 19.99 -4.08 -33.45
C ALA A 52 21.50 -4.11 -33.11
N SER A 53 22.04 -3.02 -32.58
CA SER A 53 23.44 -2.93 -32.13
C SER A 53 23.76 -3.97 -31.04
N VAL A 54 22.92 -4.07 -30.01
CA VAL A 54 23.09 -5.05 -28.92
C VAL A 54 23.02 -6.49 -29.44
N LYS A 55 22.12 -6.79 -30.39
CA LYS A 55 22.06 -8.11 -31.05
C LYS A 55 23.31 -8.44 -31.85
N GLU A 56 23.93 -7.47 -32.50
CA GLU A 56 25.17 -7.71 -33.24
C GLU A 56 26.37 -7.87 -32.30
N GLN A 57 26.45 -7.08 -31.23
CA GLN A 57 27.43 -7.28 -30.16
C GLN A 57 27.28 -8.66 -29.50
N LEU A 58 26.05 -9.14 -29.29
CA LEU A 58 25.78 -10.50 -28.78
C LEU A 58 26.38 -11.57 -29.73
N LYS A 59 26.09 -11.52 -31.03
CA LYS A 59 26.68 -12.45 -32.02
C LYS A 59 28.20 -12.40 -32.04
N GLN A 60 28.80 -11.22 -31.96
CA GLN A 60 30.26 -11.06 -31.92
C GLN A 60 30.84 -11.71 -30.66
N ARG A 61 30.17 -11.57 -29.51
CA ARG A 61 30.55 -12.24 -28.26
C ARG A 61 30.40 -13.76 -28.36
N GLU A 62 29.28 -14.27 -28.88
CA GLU A 62 29.08 -15.70 -29.16
C GLU A 62 30.17 -16.28 -30.08
N GLN A 63 30.53 -15.57 -31.16
CA GLN A 63 31.61 -15.97 -32.05
C GLN A 63 32.98 -15.94 -31.37
N SER A 64 33.25 -14.96 -30.50
CA SER A 64 34.50 -14.92 -29.73
C SER A 64 34.59 -16.05 -28.71
N LEU A 65 33.47 -16.38 -28.05
CA LEU A 65 33.37 -17.45 -27.07
C LEU A 65 33.64 -18.82 -27.73
N ARG A 66 33.02 -19.10 -28.89
CA ARG A 66 33.28 -20.34 -29.66
C ARG A 66 34.72 -20.50 -30.13
N LYS A 67 35.46 -19.40 -30.35
CA LYS A 67 36.90 -19.46 -30.67
C LYS A 67 37.72 -19.85 -29.44
N VAL A 68 37.44 -19.24 -28.29
CA VAL A 68 38.10 -19.57 -27.02
C VAL A 68 37.79 -21.02 -26.58
N GLU A 69 36.57 -21.51 -26.81
CA GLU A 69 36.22 -22.92 -26.62
C GLU A 69 37.08 -23.85 -27.51
N GLN A 70 37.20 -23.55 -28.81
CA GLN A 70 38.05 -24.33 -29.74
C GLN A 70 39.54 -24.27 -29.38
N GLU A 71 40.03 -23.13 -28.89
CA GLU A 71 41.40 -22.98 -28.38
C GLU A 71 41.61 -23.80 -27.09
N MET A 72 40.64 -23.79 -26.17
CA MET A 72 40.64 -24.60 -24.95
C MET A 72 40.63 -26.10 -25.26
N ASP A 73 39.81 -26.56 -26.21
CA ASP A 73 39.80 -27.96 -26.67
C ASP A 73 41.14 -28.35 -27.32
N SER A 74 41.72 -27.47 -28.14
CA SER A 74 43.03 -27.69 -28.78
C SER A 74 44.17 -27.79 -27.75
N LEU A 75 44.17 -26.91 -26.75
CA LEU A 75 45.12 -26.95 -25.63
C LEU A 75 44.91 -28.19 -24.75
N THR A 76 43.66 -28.57 -24.50
CA THR A 76 43.30 -29.78 -23.74
C THR A 76 43.81 -31.04 -24.46
N PHE A 77 43.61 -31.14 -25.78
CA PHE A 77 44.14 -32.24 -26.59
C PHE A 77 45.67 -32.29 -26.57
N ARG A 78 46.35 -31.15 -26.71
CA ARG A 78 47.82 -31.05 -26.61
C ARG A 78 48.32 -31.48 -25.23
N ASN A 79 47.66 -31.04 -24.16
CA ASN A 79 48.01 -31.43 -22.79
C ASN A 79 47.79 -32.93 -22.54
N GLN A 80 46.72 -33.54 -23.07
CA GLN A 80 46.53 -35.00 -23.03
C GLN A 80 47.60 -35.76 -23.83
N GLN A 81 48.03 -35.23 -24.97
CA GLN A 81 49.10 -35.82 -25.78
C GLN A 81 50.47 -35.72 -25.09
N LEU A 82 50.76 -34.58 -24.43
CA LEU A 82 51.96 -34.39 -23.62
C LEU A 82 51.95 -35.29 -22.39
N ALA A 83 50.82 -35.41 -21.68
CA ALA A 83 50.67 -36.31 -20.53
C ALA A 83 51.00 -37.76 -20.92
N LYS A 84 50.40 -38.28 -22.00
CA LYS A 84 50.71 -39.63 -22.51
C LYS A 84 52.16 -39.81 -22.95
N ARG A 85 52.80 -38.75 -23.47
CA ARG A 85 54.23 -38.79 -23.82
C ARG A 85 55.11 -38.82 -22.57
N VAL A 86 54.75 -38.10 -21.50
CA VAL A 86 55.46 -38.13 -20.21
C VAL A 86 55.27 -39.49 -19.53
N GLU A 87 54.06 -40.05 -19.57
CA GLU A 87 53.72 -41.40 -19.08
C GLU A 87 54.59 -42.47 -19.76
N LEU A 88 54.63 -42.50 -21.10
CA LEU A 88 55.51 -43.41 -21.85
C LEU A 88 57.01 -43.20 -21.56
N LEU A 89 57.47 -41.95 -21.41
CA LEU A 89 58.88 -41.69 -21.05
C LEU A 89 59.22 -42.11 -19.62
N GLN A 90 58.24 -42.11 -18.70
CA GLN A 90 58.41 -42.66 -17.34
C GLN A 90 58.46 -44.20 -17.37
N GLU A 91 57.65 -44.86 -18.21
CA GLU A 91 57.74 -46.31 -18.46
C GLU A 91 59.10 -46.69 -19.09
N GLU A 92 59.56 -45.95 -20.10
CA GLU A 92 60.87 -46.17 -20.75
C GLU A 92 62.04 -45.95 -19.79
N LEU A 93 61.98 -44.93 -18.91
CA LEU A 93 63.00 -44.70 -17.88
C LEU A 93 63.03 -45.84 -16.86
N ALA A 94 61.88 -46.27 -16.34
CA ALA A 94 61.79 -47.40 -15.42
C ALA A 94 62.32 -48.71 -16.05
N ALA A 95 62.05 -48.94 -17.34
CA ALA A 95 62.61 -50.05 -18.10
C ALA A 95 64.13 -49.93 -18.32
N SER A 96 64.66 -48.72 -18.51
CA SER A 96 66.09 -48.46 -18.71
C SER A 96 66.90 -48.64 -17.41
N GLU A 97 66.38 -48.19 -16.27
CA GLU A 97 66.99 -48.39 -14.96
C GLU A 97 67.07 -49.89 -14.61
N ALA A 98 66.03 -50.66 -14.96
CA ALA A 98 66.05 -52.13 -14.82
C ALA A 98 67.10 -52.83 -15.70
N GLN A 99 67.63 -52.19 -16.76
CA GLN A 99 68.61 -52.77 -17.68
C GLN A 99 70.08 -52.38 -17.38
N ARG A 100 70.34 -51.30 -16.62
CA ARG A 100 71.71 -50.76 -16.42
C ARG A 100 72.65 -51.61 -15.53
N GLY A 101 72.27 -52.84 -15.18
CA GLY A 101 72.93 -53.67 -14.17
C GLY A 101 73.84 -54.81 -14.64
N ARG A 102 74.62 -54.72 -15.75
CA ARG A 102 75.64 -55.76 -16.08
C ARG A 102 76.66 -55.40 -17.20
N LYS A 103 77.89 -55.01 -16.81
CA LYS A 103 79.18 -55.73 -17.09
C LYS A 103 80.42 -54.83 -16.99
N SER A 104 81.46 -55.37 -16.35
CA SER A 104 82.84 -54.90 -16.44
C SER A 104 83.64 -55.80 -17.40
N LYS A 105 84.71 -55.28 -18.01
CA LYS A 105 85.79 -56.09 -18.59
C LYS A 105 87.11 -55.29 -18.61
N SER A 106 88.20 -55.91 -18.14
CA SER A 106 89.56 -55.36 -18.21
C SER A 106 90.53 -56.39 -18.80
N LYS A 107 91.65 -55.92 -19.35
CA LYS A 107 93.02 -56.50 -19.27
C LYS A 107 93.93 -55.99 -20.39
N GLY A 108 95.23 -55.98 -20.10
CA GLY A 108 96.26 -56.35 -21.07
C GLY A 108 97.31 -55.27 -21.29
N ASP A 109 98.58 -55.64 -21.16
CA ASP A 109 99.73 -54.74 -21.29
C ASP A 109 100.57 -55.07 -22.55
N SER A 110 101.58 -54.22 -22.77
CA SER A 110 102.59 -54.18 -23.85
C SER A 110 103.59 -55.36 -23.79
N PRO A 111 104.64 -55.50 -24.64
CA PRO A 111 105.15 -54.67 -25.77
C PRO A 111 105.21 -55.48 -27.10
N SER A 112 106.01 -55.27 -28.18
CA SER A 112 107.30 -54.58 -28.38
C SER A 112 107.64 -54.26 -29.84
N GLN A 113 108.66 -53.39 -30.03
CA GLN A 113 109.55 -53.22 -31.20
C GLN A 113 108.98 -53.01 -32.63
N GLN A 114 109.08 -51.77 -33.12
CA GLN A 114 109.82 -51.47 -34.36
C GLN A 114 110.21 -49.98 -34.42
N GLY A 115 111.51 -49.70 -34.25
CA GLY A 115 112.10 -48.38 -34.44
C GLY A 115 112.43 -48.10 -35.92
N LEU A 116 112.72 -46.84 -36.25
CA LEU A 116 113.10 -46.31 -37.57
C LEU A 116 111.97 -46.09 -38.59
N GLN A 117 110.92 -46.91 -38.64
CA GLN A 117 109.72 -46.57 -39.44
C GLN A 117 108.69 -45.74 -38.65
N THR A 118 108.76 -45.82 -37.31
CA THR A 118 107.87 -45.13 -36.37
C THR A 118 107.92 -43.61 -36.48
N GLN A 119 109.06 -43.01 -36.85
CA GLN A 119 109.19 -41.55 -36.86
C GLN A 119 108.30 -40.91 -37.94
N SER A 120 108.30 -41.43 -39.17
CA SER A 120 107.38 -40.98 -40.24
C SER A 120 105.90 -41.16 -39.89
N VAL A 121 105.55 -42.19 -39.11
CA VAL A 121 104.16 -42.45 -38.68
C VAL A 121 103.78 -41.53 -37.51
N PHE A 122 104.70 -41.24 -36.59
CA PHE A 122 104.49 -40.23 -35.55
C PHE A 122 104.39 -38.82 -36.12
N ASP A 123 105.18 -38.48 -37.14
CA ASP A 123 105.10 -37.19 -37.84
C ASP A 123 103.77 -37.07 -38.60
N GLU A 124 103.32 -38.12 -39.28
CA GLU A 124 101.98 -38.18 -39.88
C GLU A 124 100.85 -38.04 -38.85
N ASP A 125 100.90 -38.78 -37.73
CA ASP A 125 99.85 -38.74 -36.71
C ASP A 125 99.89 -37.44 -35.88
N LEU A 126 101.06 -36.82 -35.74
CA LEU A 126 101.21 -35.47 -35.21
C LEU A 126 100.58 -34.45 -36.17
N GLN A 127 100.83 -34.57 -37.48
CA GLN A 127 100.26 -33.67 -38.48
C GLN A 127 98.74 -33.85 -38.62
N LYS A 128 98.21 -35.08 -38.54
CA LYS A 128 96.76 -35.36 -38.42
C LYS A 128 96.18 -34.75 -37.14
N LYS A 129 96.86 -34.85 -35.99
CA LYS A 129 96.43 -34.20 -34.74
C LYS A 129 96.52 -32.68 -34.78
N ILE A 130 97.45 -32.09 -35.52
CA ILE A 130 97.52 -30.64 -35.74
C ILE A 130 96.31 -30.20 -36.58
N GLN A 131 96.04 -30.88 -37.70
CA GLN A 131 94.86 -30.62 -38.55
C GLN A 131 93.54 -30.85 -37.80
N GLU A 132 93.48 -31.87 -36.93
CA GLU A 132 92.31 -32.13 -36.08
C GLU A 132 92.13 -31.04 -35.03
N ASN A 133 93.20 -30.59 -34.36
CA ASN A 133 93.14 -29.45 -33.43
C ASN A 133 92.77 -28.14 -34.15
N GLU A 134 93.29 -27.89 -35.35
CA GLU A 134 92.93 -26.73 -36.17
C GLU A 134 91.43 -26.74 -36.53
N ARG A 135 90.92 -27.88 -37.00
CA ARG A 135 89.49 -28.08 -37.28
C ARG A 135 88.64 -27.94 -36.01
N LEU A 136 89.09 -28.48 -34.87
CA LEU A 136 88.40 -28.34 -33.59
C LEU A 136 88.44 -26.90 -33.07
N HIS A 137 89.52 -26.15 -33.29
CA HIS A 137 89.61 -24.73 -32.96
C HIS A 137 88.63 -23.90 -33.79
N ILE A 138 88.53 -24.17 -35.10
CA ILE A 138 87.54 -23.51 -35.98
C ILE A 138 86.13 -23.84 -35.50
N GLN A 139 85.80 -25.11 -35.27
CA GLN A 139 84.47 -25.53 -34.82
C GLN A 139 84.12 -24.99 -33.42
N PHE A 140 85.10 -24.90 -32.50
CA PHE A 140 84.92 -24.28 -31.19
C PHE A 140 84.68 -22.77 -31.30
N TYR A 141 85.43 -22.08 -32.16
CA TYR A 141 85.27 -20.64 -32.40
C TYR A 141 83.91 -20.32 -33.06
N GLU A 142 83.49 -21.11 -34.06
CA GLU A 142 82.18 -20.98 -34.70
C GLU A 142 81.03 -21.24 -33.72
N ALA A 143 81.18 -22.23 -32.83
CA ALA A 143 80.18 -22.54 -31.80
C ALA A 143 80.12 -21.44 -30.72
N ASP A 144 81.26 -20.95 -30.24
CA ASP A 144 81.33 -19.86 -29.27
C ASP A 144 80.77 -18.55 -29.85
N GLU A 145 81.07 -18.23 -31.12
CA GLU A 145 80.48 -17.05 -31.78
C GLU A 145 78.96 -17.21 -31.96
N GLN A 146 78.48 -18.41 -32.31
CA GLN A 146 77.03 -18.68 -32.38
C GLN A 146 76.35 -18.55 -31.02
N HIS A 147 76.93 -19.10 -29.96
CA HIS A 147 76.42 -18.94 -28.60
C HIS A 147 76.43 -17.48 -28.16
N ARG A 148 77.51 -16.74 -28.41
CA ARG A 148 77.64 -15.31 -28.08
C ARG A 148 76.62 -14.44 -28.84
N ARG A 149 76.32 -14.78 -30.10
CA ARG A 149 75.22 -14.16 -30.88
C ARG A 149 73.84 -14.48 -30.31
N GLN A 150 73.58 -15.74 -29.95
CA GLN A 150 72.32 -16.15 -29.32
C GLN A 150 72.13 -15.47 -27.97
N GLU A 151 73.17 -15.40 -27.14
CA GLU A 151 73.15 -14.73 -25.84
C GLU A 151 72.88 -13.22 -26.00
N ALA A 152 73.53 -12.56 -26.95
CA ALA A 152 73.26 -11.14 -27.25
C ALA A 152 71.80 -10.90 -27.70
N GLN A 153 71.24 -11.79 -28.54
CA GLN A 153 69.83 -11.73 -28.95
C GLN A 153 68.86 -11.95 -27.78
N LEU A 154 69.17 -12.89 -26.88
CA LEU A 154 68.35 -13.15 -25.69
C LEU A 154 68.43 -12.01 -24.67
N ARG A 155 69.61 -11.41 -24.46
CA ARG A 155 69.79 -10.23 -23.61
C ARG A 155 69.03 -9.02 -24.14
N ALA A 156 69.18 -8.68 -25.41
CA ALA A 156 68.44 -7.57 -26.04
C ALA A 156 66.92 -7.76 -25.94
N ARG A 157 66.43 -9.00 -26.06
CA ARG A 157 65.00 -9.32 -25.89
C ARG A 157 64.53 -9.30 -24.44
N LEU A 158 65.41 -9.56 -23.47
CA LEU A 158 65.11 -9.34 -22.05
C LEU A 158 65.00 -7.85 -21.74
N GLU A 159 65.97 -7.04 -22.20
CA GLU A 159 65.94 -5.57 -22.05
C GLU A 159 64.68 -4.93 -22.67
N GLU A 160 64.21 -5.43 -23.82
CA GLU A 160 62.95 -5.03 -24.45
C GLU A 160 61.72 -5.41 -23.59
N LEU A 161 61.65 -6.66 -23.10
CA LEU A 161 60.54 -7.13 -22.26
C LEU A 161 60.51 -6.47 -20.87
N GLU A 162 61.67 -6.15 -20.30
CA GLU A 162 61.79 -5.41 -19.05
C GLU A 162 61.26 -3.97 -19.23
N ARG A 163 61.68 -3.28 -20.30
CA ARG A 163 61.14 -1.96 -20.65
C ARG A 163 59.63 -1.94 -20.88
N ASP A 164 59.08 -2.95 -21.52
CA ASP A 164 57.62 -3.02 -21.74
C ASP A 164 56.87 -3.38 -20.46
N SER A 165 57.47 -4.18 -19.57
CA SER A 165 56.95 -4.44 -18.23
C SER A 165 56.89 -3.15 -17.38
N GLU A 166 57.95 -2.35 -17.36
CA GLU A 166 57.99 -1.04 -16.69
C GLU A 166 56.91 -0.08 -17.24
N GLN A 167 56.76 0.00 -18.56
CA GLN A 167 55.74 0.84 -19.21
C GLN A 167 54.31 0.39 -18.85
N HIS A 168 54.05 -0.92 -18.84
CA HIS A 168 52.76 -1.46 -18.42
C HIS A 168 52.47 -1.21 -16.94
N GLN A 169 53.47 -1.38 -16.06
CA GLN A 169 53.34 -1.09 -14.63
C GLN A 169 53.01 0.39 -14.39
N ALA A 170 53.73 1.33 -15.02
CA ALA A 170 53.46 2.75 -14.91
C ALA A 170 52.05 3.15 -15.39
N VAL A 171 51.51 2.46 -16.42
CA VAL A 171 50.13 2.65 -16.87
C VAL A 171 49.12 2.09 -15.86
N VAL A 172 49.39 0.93 -15.26
CA VAL A 172 48.55 0.33 -14.20
C VAL A 172 48.50 1.23 -12.97
N ASP A 173 49.64 1.76 -12.52
CA ASP A 173 49.71 2.67 -11.36
C ASP A 173 49.00 4.00 -11.65
N GLY A 174 49.23 4.57 -12.84
CA GLY A 174 48.57 5.80 -13.29
C GLY A 174 47.06 5.66 -13.50
N LEU A 175 46.55 4.47 -13.80
CA LEU A 175 45.11 4.17 -13.82
C LEU A 175 44.57 3.96 -12.40
N THR A 176 45.28 3.20 -11.57
CA THR A 176 44.90 2.89 -10.18
C THR A 176 44.75 4.17 -9.36
N HIS A 177 45.69 5.12 -9.48
CA HIS A 177 45.61 6.42 -8.82
C HIS A 177 44.39 7.25 -9.27
N LYS A 178 44.08 7.28 -10.58
CA LYS A 178 42.89 7.97 -11.11
C LYS A 178 41.59 7.36 -10.62
N TYR A 179 41.51 6.02 -10.52
CA TYR A 179 40.35 5.35 -9.94
C TYR A 179 40.22 5.63 -8.44
N MET A 180 41.33 5.66 -7.70
CA MET A 180 41.35 6.01 -6.27
C MET A 180 40.82 7.43 -6.01
N GLU A 181 41.35 8.45 -6.72
CA GLU A 181 40.82 9.83 -6.63
C GLU A 181 39.31 9.89 -6.96
N THR A 182 38.86 9.12 -7.95
CA THR A 182 37.46 9.10 -8.38
C THR A 182 36.57 8.49 -7.31
N ILE A 183 37.02 7.42 -6.65
CA ILE A 183 36.33 6.78 -5.53
C ILE A 183 36.24 7.74 -4.34
N GLU A 184 37.33 8.42 -3.97
CA GLU A 184 37.34 9.41 -2.87
C GLU A 184 36.37 10.57 -3.11
N LYS A 185 36.35 11.13 -4.33
CA LYS A 185 35.42 12.20 -4.73
C LYS A 185 33.96 11.72 -4.64
N LEU A 186 33.65 10.53 -5.17
CA LEU A 186 32.31 9.94 -5.08
C LEU A 186 31.88 9.62 -3.64
N GLN A 187 32.80 9.21 -2.76
CA GLN A 187 32.53 9.00 -1.34
C GLN A 187 32.22 10.32 -0.61
N SER A 188 32.99 11.38 -0.91
CA SER A 188 32.74 12.73 -0.36
C SER A 188 31.38 13.29 -0.79
N ASP A 189 31.05 13.16 -2.08
CA ASP A 189 29.76 13.60 -2.62
C ASP A 189 28.58 12.81 -2.06
N LYS A 190 28.72 11.48 -1.91
CA LYS A 190 27.72 10.65 -1.24
C LYS A 190 27.41 11.15 0.16
N ALA A 191 28.43 11.33 1.01
CA ALA A 191 28.24 11.79 2.39
C ALA A 191 27.59 13.18 2.46
N ARG A 192 27.97 14.09 1.55
CA ARG A 192 27.38 15.44 1.42
C ARG A 192 25.88 15.39 1.10
N LEU A 193 25.46 14.48 0.23
CA LEU A 193 24.08 14.36 -0.23
C LEU A 193 23.19 13.57 0.76
N GLU A 194 23.76 12.59 1.48
CA GLU A 194 23.07 11.92 2.60
C GLU A 194 22.69 12.91 3.73
N VAL A 195 23.59 13.84 4.09
CA VAL A 195 23.31 14.87 5.10
C VAL A 195 22.18 15.82 4.65
N LYS A 196 22.17 16.21 3.38
CA LYS A 196 21.20 17.17 2.82
C LYS A 196 19.81 16.55 2.63
N SER A 197 19.73 15.31 2.17
CA SER A 197 18.49 14.51 2.17
C SER A 197 17.86 14.42 3.56
N GLN A 198 18.65 14.12 4.61
CA GLN A 198 18.15 14.10 5.99
C GLN A 198 17.68 15.48 6.48
N ALA A 199 18.24 16.59 6.00
CA ALA A 199 17.76 17.93 6.33
C ALA A 199 16.36 18.18 5.73
N LEU A 200 16.20 17.91 4.43
CA LEU A 200 14.90 18.04 3.75
C LEU A 200 13.84 17.10 4.33
N GLU A 201 14.20 15.90 4.79
CA GLU A 201 13.28 15.02 5.52
C GLU A 201 12.73 15.66 6.80
N ARG A 202 13.58 16.34 7.57
CA ARG A 202 13.19 17.00 8.84
C ARG A 202 12.26 18.18 8.57
N GLU A 203 12.63 19.05 7.61
CA GLU A 203 11.78 20.16 7.16
C GLU A 203 10.42 19.67 6.63
N ALA A 204 10.41 18.59 5.84
CA ALA A 204 9.17 18.01 5.31
C ALA A 204 8.30 17.37 6.41
N LYS A 205 8.91 16.80 7.47
CA LYS A 205 8.17 16.31 8.66
C LYS A 205 7.56 17.48 9.43
N GLU A 206 8.31 18.55 9.67
CA GLU A 206 7.81 19.75 10.36
C GLU A 206 6.69 20.46 9.57
N CYS A 207 6.85 20.61 8.25
CA CYS A 207 5.80 21.18 7.39
C CYS A 207 4.51 20.36 7.39
N ARG A 208 4.59 19.03 7.56
CA ARG A 208 3.41 18.17 7.73
C ARG A 208 2.73 18.44 9.07
N MET A 209 3.46 18.41 10.18
CA MET A 209 2.93 18.71 11.52
C MET A 209 2.20 20.07 11.55
N ARG A 210 2.84 21.15 11.09
CA ARG A 210 2.22 22.49 11.01
C ARG A 210 0.96 22.49 10.12
N THR A 211 0.94 21.74 9.02
CA THR A 211 -0.24 21.62 8.14
C THR A 211 -1.39 20.88 8.84
N GLU A 212 -1.09 19.82 9.59
CA GLU A 212 -2.08 19.06 10.36
C GLU A 212 -2.66 19.89 11.51
N GLU A 213 -1.83 20.67 12.21
CA GLU A 213 -2.26 21.63 13.23
C GLU A 213 -3.21 22.69 12.65
N CYS A 214 -2.85 23.32 11.53
CA CYS A 214 -3.72 24.27 10.83
C CYS A 214 -5.05 23.63 10.39
N GLN A 215 -5.04 22.39 9.87
CA GLN A 215 -6.26 21.66 9.54
C GLN A 215 -7.13 21.36 10.77
N GLN A 216 -6.53 20.99 11.90
CA GLN A 216 -7.27 20.76 13.14
C GLN A 216 -7.89 22.05 13.68
N GLN A 217 -7.18 23.18 13.61
CA GLN A 217 -7.72 24.49 13.97
C GLN A 217 -8.88 24.90 13.04
N LEU A 218 -8.71 24.74 11.72
CA LEU A 218 -9.77 25.04 10.75
C LEU A 218 -11.04 24.20 11.00
N ARG A 219 -10.90 22.90 11.29
CA ARG A 219 -12.05 22.03 11.65
C ARG A 219 -12.74 22.52 12.93
N LYS A 220 -12.00 22.94 13.96
CA LYS A 220 -12.57 23.50 15.20
C LYS A 220 -13.36 24.79 14.92
N TYR A 221 -12.81 25.70 14.12
CA TYR A 221 -13.52 26.92 13.72
C TYR A 221 -14.75 26.65 12.87
N GLN A 222 -14.69 25.69 11.93
CA GLN A 222 -15.85 25.27 11.13
C GLN A 222 -16.96 24.65 11.99
N MET A 223 -16.61 23.80 12.97
CA MET A 223 -17.58 23.21 13.90
C MET A 223 -18.27 24.28 14.76
N GLU A 224 -17.51 25.21 15.33
CA GLU A 224 -18.07 26.27 16.17
C GLU A 224 -18.89 27.29 15.35
N LEU A 225 -18.44 27.65 14.15
CA LEU A 225 -19.20 28.53 13.25
C LEU A 225 -20.50 27.87 12.78
N ASN A 226 -20.48 26.57 12.44
CA ASN A 226 -21.71 25.84 12.12
C ASN A 226 -22.65 25.77 13.32
N ARG A 227 -22.14 25.52 14.54
CA ARG A 227 -22.94 25.50 15.77
C ARG A 227 -23.61 26.86 16.05
N GLN A 228 -22.89 27.95 15.81
CA GLN A 228 -23.43 29.31 15.93
C GLN A 228 -24.43 29.62 14.81
N LEU A 229 -24.17 29.17 13.58
CA LEU A 229 -25.09 29.32 12.44
C LEU A 229 -26.39 28.56 12.70
N GLU A 230 -26.35 27.28 13.07
CA GLU A 230 -27.53 26.48 13.43
C GLU A 230 -28.29 27.11 14.61
N HIS A 231 -27.61 27.56 15.66
CA HIS A 231 -28.25 28.24 16.78
C HIS A 231 -28.97 29.52 16.33
N SER A 232 -28.30 30.38 15.54
CA SER A 232 -28.90 31.61 15.02
C SER A 232 -30.06 31.33 14.04
N SER A 233 -29.94 30.31 13.19
CA SER A 233 -30.98 29.88 12.26
C SER A 233 -32.21 29.36 12.99
N ASN A 234 -32.03 28.56 14.05
CA ASN A 234 -33.13 28.08 14.88
C ASN A 234 -33.81 29.24 15.62
N VAL A 235 -33.04 30.18 16.19
CA VAL A 235 -33.59 31.39 16.82
C VAL A 235 -34.36 32.24 15.81
N ILE A 236 -33.85 32.44 14.59
CA ILE A 236 -34.57 33.18 13.54
C ILE A 236 -35.85 32.44 13.13
N GLN A 237 -35.77 31.13 12.89
CA GLN A 237 -36.91 30.31 12.44
C GLN A 237 -38.01 30.16 13.51
N GLU A 238 -37.68 30.27 14.79
CA GLU A 238 -38.63 30.20 15.90
C GLU A 238 -39.12 31.60 16.36
N LYS A 239 -38.30 32.65 16.23
CA LYS A 239 -38.54 33.99 16.82
C LYS A 239 -38.70 35.13 15.80
N VAL A 240 -38.60 34.88 14.50
CA VAL A 240 -38.90 35.87 13.44
C VAL A 240 -40.14 35.47 12.63
N PRO A 241 -41.35 35.70 13.18
CA PRO A 241 -42.51 36.11 12.40
C PRO A 241 -42.24 37.39 11.59
N PHE A 242 -43.21 37.85 10.80
CA PHE A 242 -43.10 39.08 10.00
C PHE A 242 -42.72 40.27 10.90
N ASN A 243 -41.65 40.98 10.56
CA ASN A 243 -41.09 42.06 11.38
C ASN A 243 -40.74 43.26 10.50
N ASP A 244 -41.77 44.05 10.18
CA ASP A 244 -41.60 45.32 9.47
C ASP A 244 -41.13 46.40 10.46
N THR A 245 -40.08 47.14 10.05
CA THR A 245 -39.41 48.17 10.88
C THR A 245 -39.86 49.60 10.57
N LYS A 246 -40.77 49.79 9.59
CA LYS A 246 -41.43 51.07 9.27
C LYS A 246 -42.89 51.12 9.72
N HIS A 247 -43.60 49.99 9.67
CA HIS A 247 -45.03 49.91 9.93
C HIS A 247 -45.34 48.77 10.91
N THR A 248 -45.16 49.08 12.20
CA THR A 248 -45.26 48.14 13.33
C THR A 248 -46.57 47.38 13.42
N ASP A 249 -47.67 47.97 12.96
CA ASP A 249 -49.01 47.43 13.16
C ASP A 249 -49.24 46.13 12.38
N TYR A 250 -48.52 45.93 11.26
CA TYR A 250 -48.53 44.69 10.50
C TYR A 250 -47.89 43.53 11.26
N ASN A 251 -47.07 43.79 12.28
CA ASN A 251 -46.51 42.76 13.14
C ASN A 251 -47.58 42.13 14.06
N SER A 252 -48.80 42.69 14.13
CA SER A 252 -49.96 42.04 14.77
C SER A 252 -50.62 40.96 13.90
N LEU A 253 -50.33 40.91 12.59
CA LEU A 253 -50.84 39.88 11.66
C LEU A 253 -50.08 38.54 11.75
N ASN A 254 -49.17 38.42 12.72
CA ASN A 254 -48.36 37.24 12.96
C ASN A 254 -49.17 36.12 13.63
N VAL A 255 -49.90 35.37 12.80
CA VAL A 255 -50.61 34.15 13.21
C VAL A 255 -49.60 33.12 13.73
N PRO A 256 -49.84 32.46 14.89
CA PRO A 256 -49.07 31.30 15.32
C PRO A 256 -49.00 30.26 14.19
N PRO A 257 -47.83 29.69 13.87
CA PRO A 257 -47.64 28.95 12.63
C PRO A 257 -48.58 27.74 12.57
N HIS A 258 -49.61 27.84 11.71
CA HIS A 258 -50.62 26.81 11.45
C HIS A 258 -49.97 25.64 10.68
N ASN A 259 -49.10 24.92 11.38
CA ASN A 259 -48.29 23.85 10.85
C ASN A 259 -49.16 22.61 10.68
N ARG A 260 -49.95 22.60 9.60
CA ARG A 260 -50.85 21.51 9.22
C ARG A 260 -50.13 20.15 9.16
N ARG A 261 -48.83 20.13 8.86
CA ARG A 261 -47.99 18.91 8.89
C ARG A 261 -47.72 18.42 10.31
N HIS A 262 -47.56 19.31 11.28
CA HIS A 262 -47.44 18.96 12.69
C HIS A 262 -48.80 18.56 13.29
N GLN A 263 -49.89 19.26 12.93
CA GLN A 263 -51.25 18.92 13.37
C GLN A 263 -51.72 17.56 12.83
N LEU A 264 -51.49 17.27 11.55
CA LEU A 264 -51.77 15.95 10.99
C LEU A 264 -50.97 14.87 11.71
N LYS A 265 -49.66 15.07 11.93
CA LYS A 265 -48.85 14.14 12.74
C LYS A 265 -49.37 13.96 14.17
N ALA A 266 -49.82 15.03 14.83
CA ALA A 266 -50.39 14.96 16.17
C ALA A 266 -51.71 14.15 16.17
N ARG A 267 -52.55 14.33 15.14
CA ARG A 267 -53.76 13.53 14.93
C ARG A 267 -53.45 12.07 14.62
N ASP A 268 -52.45 11.79 13.78
CA ASP A 268 -52.01 10.44 13.41
C ASP A 268 -51.47 9.69 14.64
N VAL A 269 -50.67 10.36 15.47
CA VAL A 269 -50.16 9.83 16.74
C VAL A 269 -51.29 9.63 17.76
N ALA A 270 -52.24 10.58 17.87
CA ALA A 270 -53.41 10.42 18.72
C ALA A 270 -54.34 9.26 18.25
N ALA A 271 -54.45 9.03 16.94
CA ALA A 271 -55.19 7.89 16.38
C ALA A 271 -54.50 6.56 16.71
N GLN A 272 -53.18 6.48 16.58
CA GLN A 272 -52.40 5.30 16.93
C GLN A 272 -52.49 5.02 18.44
N ALA A 273 -52.31 6.04 19.27
CA ALA A 273 -52.48 5.94 20.72
C ALA A 273 -53.89 5.46 21.09
N LEU A 274 -54.94 6.00 20.44
CA LEU A 274 -56.31 5.54 20.63
C LEU A 274 -56.45 4.05 20.31
N SER A 275 -55.99 3.58 19.14
CA SER A 275 -56.06 2.15 18.80
C SER A 275 -55.32 1.26 19.80
N PHE A 276 -54.13 1.65 20.26
CA PHE A 276 -53.38 0.87 21.25
C PHE A 276 -54.07 0.83 22.63
N VAL A 277 -54.73 1.91 23.04
CA VAL A 277 -55.52 1.92 24.29
C VAL A 277 -56.80 1.13 24.14
N GLN A 278 -57.49 1.16 22.99
CA GLN A 278 -58.65 0.31 22.72
C GLN A 278 -58.30 -1.18 22.77
N ASP A 279 -57.21 -1.58 22.09
CA ASP A 279 -56.70 -2.97 22.14
C ASP A 279 -56.32 -3.38 23.58
N LEU A 280 -55.67 -2.49 24.34
CA LEU A 280 -55.27 -2.74 25.73
C LEU A 280 -56.47 -2.84 26.67
N VAL A 281 -57.46 -1.94 26.54
CA VAL A 281 -58.71 -1.93 27.32
C VAL A 281 -59.50 -3.21 27.04
N ALA A 282 -59.66 -3.58 25.77
CA ALA A 282 -60.32 -4.83 25.38
C ALA A 282 -59.57 -6.06 25.90
N ALA A 283 -58.23 -6.10 25.80
CA ALA A 283 -57.43 -7.21 26.29
C ALA A 283 -57.50 -7.36 27.82
N LEU A 284 -57.43 -6.26 28.58
CA LEU A 284 -57.55 -6.26 30.03
C LEU A 284 -58.96 -6.65 30.50
N LEU A 285 -60.02 -6.13 29.87
CA LEU A 285 -61.40 -6.49 30.21
C LEU A 285 -61.66 -7.98 29.92
N ASN A 286 -61.23 -8.50 28.77
CA ASN A 286 -61.31 -9.92 28.45
C ASN A 286 -60.51 -10.78 29.43
N PHE A 287 -59.28 -10.35 29.79
CA PHE A 287 -58.48 -11.04 30.81
C PHE A 287 -59.19 -11.08 32.17
N HIS A 288 -59.74 -9.96 32.64
CA HIS A 288 -60.50 -9.91 33.89
C HIS A 288 -61.70 -10.86 33.85
N SER A 289 -62.56 -10.78 32.84
CA SER A 289 -63.76 -11.63 32.74
C SER A 289 -63.45 -13.12 32.56
N TYR A 290 -62.45 -13.51 31.76
CA TYR A 290 -62.07 -14.92 31.64
C TYR A 290 -61.37 -15.47 32.89
N THR A 291 -60.67 -14.61 33.65
CA THR A 291 -60.05 -15.00 34.93
C THR A 291 -61.12 -15.15 36.00
N GLU A 292 -62.04 -14.19 36.11
CA GLU A 292 -63.22 -14.25 36.98
C GLU A 292 -64.05 -15.51 36.72
N GLN A 293 -64.36 -15.83 35.45
CA GLN A 293 -65.06 -17.07 35.09
C GLN A 293 -64.31 -18.33 35.55
N ARG A 294 -62.99 -18.43 35.32
CA ARG A 294 -62.19 -19.58 35.79
C ARG A 294 -62.17 -19.70 37.32
N VAL A 295 -62.15 -18.57 38.03
CA VAL A 295 -62.16 -18.48 39.50
C VAL A 295 -63.51 -18.90 40.09
N HIS A 296 -64.61 -18.76 39.33
CA HIS A 296 -65.95 -19.26 39.68
C HIS A 296 -66.22 -20.71 39.24
N ILE A 297 -65.48 -21.24 38.25
CA ILE A 297 -65.66 -22.61 37.70
C ILE A 297 -64.88 -23.68 38.50
N TYR A 298 -63.97 -23.29 39.40
CA TYR A 298 -63.28 -24.20 40.31
C TYR A 298 -64.07 -24.35 41.63
N PRO A 299 -64.28 -25.55 42.19
CA PRO A 299 -63.62 -26.83 41.87
C PRO A 299 -64.25 -27.64 40.71
N LEU A 300 -63.47 -28.57 40.16
CA LEU A 300 -63.73 -29.25 38.89
C LEU A 300 -64.50 -30.59 39.01
N ASP A 301 -65.27 -30.78 40.09
CA ASP A 301 -66.16 -31.92 40.31
C ASP A 301 -67.53 -31.44 40.82
N SER A 302 -68.60 -32.20 40.56
CA SER A 302 -70.00 -31.71 40.57
C SER A 302 -70.64 -31.44 41.95
N SER A 303 -69.84 -31.20 42.99
CA SER A 303 -70.28 -30.76 44.32
C SER A 303 -70.26 -29.23 44.42
N ILE A 304 -71.40 -28.62 44.76
CA ILE A 304 -71.53 -27.17 44.96
C ILE A 304 -70.85 -26.76 46.29
N GLU A 305 -69.53 -26.65 46.28
CA GLU A 305 -68.80 -25.96 47.33
C GLU A 305 -68.88 -24.43 47.13
N PRO A 306 -69.06 -23.63 48.19
CA PRO A 306 -69.07 -22.18 48.06
C PRO A 306 -67.68 -21.66 47.67
N ILE A 307 -67.63 -20.79 46.67
CA ILE A 307 -66.39 -20.15 46.19
C ILE A 307 -65.62 -19.57 47.37
N SER A 308 -64.34 -19.94 47.50
CA SER A 308 -63.48 -19.50 48.62
C SER A 308 -63.53 -17.98 48.82
N PRO A 309 -63.58 -17.45 50.06
CA PRO A 309 -63.57 -16.01 50.32
C PRO A 309 -62.38 -15.28 49.67
N LEU A 310 -61.25 -15.97 49.48
CA LEU A 310 -60.09 -15.46 48.74
C LEU A 310 -60.38 -15.30 47.24
N ASN A 311 -61.06 -16.26 46.64
CA ASN A 311 -61.49 -16.21 45.23
C ASN A 311 -62.57 -15.16 45.02
N GLN A 312 -63.55 -15.03 45.93
CA GLN A 312 -64.56 -13.97 45.89
C GLN A 312 -63.91 -12.58 45.92
N ARG A 313 -62.96 -12.36 46.85
CA ARG A 313 -62.23 -11.09 46.97
C ARG A 313 -61.32 -10.81 45.77
N PHE A 314 -60.76 -11.84 45.13
CA PHE A 314 -60.00 -11.67 43.90
C PHE A 314 -60.90 -11.26 42.73
N SER A 315 -62.07 -11.90 42.56
CA SER A 315 -63.08 -11.48 41.57
C SER A 315 -63.55 -10.04 41.79
N GLN A 316 -63.75 -9.62 43.04
CA GLN A 316 -64.05 -8.21 43.38
C GLN A 316 -62.96 -7.25 42.87
N TYR A 317 -61.67 -7.55 43.09
CA TYR A 317 -60.59 -6.71 42.57
C TYR A 317 -60.51 -6.72 41.03
N LEU A 318 -60.83 -7.82 40.35
CA LEU A 318 -60.92 -7.86 38.88
C LEU A 318 -62.05 -6.95 38.37
N HIS A 319 -63.19 -6.96 39.05
CA HIS A 319 -64.35 -6.13 38.72
C HIS A 319 -64.12 -4.63 39.00
N GLU A 320 -63.50 -4.30 40.14
CA GLU A 320 -63.04 -2.94 40.45
C GLU A 320 -62.04 -2.44 39.39
N ASN A 321 -61.06 -3.27 39.00
CA ASN A 321 -60.07 -2.91 37.99
C ASN A 321 -60.74 -2.61 36.63
N ALA A 322 -61.72 -3.42 36.21
CA ALA A 322 -62.51 -3.16 35.01
C ALA A 322 -63.23 -1.80 34.99
N ALA A 323 -63.56 -1.21 36.16
CA ALA A 323 -64.15 0.12 36.25
C ALA A 323 -63.13 1.26 36.02
N TYR A 324 -61.86 1.08 36.41
CA TYR A 324 -60.79 2.06 36.14
C TYR A 324 -60.22 1.98 34.71
N VAL A 325 -60.34 0.83 34.06
CA VAL A 325 -59.82 0.61 32.70
C VAL A 325 -60.70 1.24 31.62
N ARG A 326 -62.04 1.18 31.74
CA ARG A 326 -62.96 1.69 30.69
C ARG A 326 -62.80 3.20 30.38
N PRO A 327 -62.67 4.13 31.35
CA PRO A 327 -62.54 5.56 31.06
C PRO A 327 -61.28 5.96 30.29
N LEU A 328 -60.26 5.10 30.21
CA LEU A 328 -59.04 5.34 29.44
C LEU A 328 -59.33 5.41 27.93
N GLU A 329 -60.25 4.58 27.44
CA GLU A 329 -60.71 4.62 26.05
C GLU A 329 -61.52 5.88 25.77
N GLU A 330 -62.51 6.19 26.61
CA GLU A 330 -63.40 7.34 26.45
C GLU A 330 -62.62 8.68 26.46
N GLY A 331 -61.69 8.85 27.39
CA GLY A 331 -60.87 10.08 27.49
C GLY A 331 -59.95 10.27 26.28
N LEU A 332 -59.38 9.18 25.74
CA LEU A 332 -58.49 9.27 24.58
C LEU A 332 -59.26 9.39 23.25
N LEU A 333 -60.48 8.87 23.19
CA LEU A 333 -61.41 9.05 22.08
C LEU A 333 -61.89 10.52 21.99
N GLN A 334 -62.22 11.12 23.14
CA GLN A 334 -62.49 12.57 23.23
C GLN A 334 -61.28 13.41 22.81
N LEU A 335 -60.06 13.02 23.20
CA LEU A 335 -58.84 13.70 22.75
C LEU A 335 -58.70 13.65 21.22
N HIS A 336 -58.82 12.46 20.61
CA HIS A 336 -58.73 12.32 19.14
C HIS A 336 -59.78 13.17 18.42
N GLN A 337 -61.03 13.16 18.90
CA GLN A 337 -62.11 13.99 18.35
C GLN A 337 -61.80 15.49 18.48
N SER A 338 -61.30 15.94 19.63
CA SER A 338 -60.97 17.35 19.89
C SER A 338 -59.88 17.94 18.98
N ILE A 339 -59.06 17.09 18.35
CA ILE A 339 -58.03 17.48 17.38
C ILE A 339 -58.64 17.71 15.97
N THR A 340 -59.94 17.46 15.78
CA THR A 340 -60.60 17.39 14.45
C THR A 340 -61.52 18.57 14.11
N GLU A 341 -61.91 19.41 15.06
CA GLU A 341 -62.90 20.50 14.86
C GLU A 341 -62.33 21.91 15.19
N ASP A 342 -62.90 22.96 14.57
CA ASP A 342 -62.39 24.34 14.47
C ASP A 342 -62.33 25.15 15.80
N THR A 343 -61.67 24.63 16.84
CA THR A 343 -61.59 25.27 18.17
C THR A 343 -60.16 25.54 18.67
N LEU A 344 -59.33 26.11 17.79
CA LEU A 344 -58.01 26.66 18.14
C LEU A 344 -58.13 28.04 18.82
N PRO A 345 -58.56 28.08 20.09
CA PRO A 345 -57.65 28.63 21.10
C PRO A 345 -57.44 27.71 22.32
N THR A 346 -58.36 26.76 22.59
CA THR A 346 -58.48 26.06 23.89
C THR A 346 -57.85 24.65 23.93
N VAL A 347 -57.10 24.27 22.89
CA VAL A 347 -56.58 22.90 22.72
C VAL A 347 -55.66 22.48 23.87
N THR A 348 -54.79 23.37 24.34
CA THR A 348 -53.86 23.11 25.46
C THR A 348 -54.58 22.83 26.78
N GLU A 349 -55.63 23.59 27.11
CA GLU A 349 -56.39 23.42 28.35
C GLU A 349 -57.14 22.08 28.38
N LYS A 350 -57.77 21.71 27.25
CA LYS A 350 -58.41 20.39 27.08
C LYS A 350 -57.38 19.24 27.14
N LEU A 351 -56.18 19.44 26.59
CA LEU A 351 -55.06 18.49 26.72
C LEU A 351 -54.64 18.32 28.18
N CYS A 352 -54.55 19.40 28.95
CA CYS A 352 -54.22 19.34 30.37
C CYS A 352 -55.29 18.54 31.14
N THR A 353 -56.59 18.82 30.95
CA THR A 353 -57.64 18.09 31.66
C THR A 353 -57.71 16.59 31.29
N THR A 354 -57.40 16.24 30.04
CA THR A 354 -57.33 14.82 29.62
C THR A 354 -56.05 14.14 30.11
N ASN A 355 -54.91 14.84 30.15
CA ASN A 355 -53.68 14.32 30.76
C ASN A 355 -53.86 14.07 32.26
N GLU A 356 -54.49 14.98 33.02
CA GLU A 356 -54.83 14.77 34.43
C GLU A 356 -55.77 13.57 34.62
N CYS A 357 -56.79 13.42 33.76
CA CYS A 357 -57.67 12.25 33.78
C CYS A 357 -56.92 10.95 33.48
N LEU A 358 -56.05 10.93 32.47
CA LEU A 358 -55.22 9.76 32.14
C LEU A 358 -54.22 9.44 33.25
N LEU A 359 -53.56 10.44 33.85
CA LEU A 359 -52.63 10.26 34.97
C LEU A 359 -53.36 9.75 36.22
N SER A 360 -54.55 10.28 36.53
CA SER A 360 -55.40 9.81 37.64
C SER A 360 -55.89 8.38 37.42
N SER A 361 -56.35 8.05 36.21
CA SER A 361 -56.80 6.70 35.85
C SER A 361 -55.65 5.69 35.81
N LEU A 362 -54.48 6.07 35.27
CA LEU A 362 -53.27 5.24 35.27
C LEU A 362 -52.70 5.07 36.68
N CYS A 363 -52.75 6.09 37.55
CA CYS A 363 -52.37 5.96 38.96
C CYS A 363 -53.34 5.04 39.71
N SER A 364 -54.65 5.17 39.47
CA SER A 364 -55.67 4.28 40.05
C SER A 364 -55.50 2.83 39.58
N LEU A 365 -55.26 2.63 38.28
CA LEU A 365 -54.93 1.34 37.68
C LEU A 365 -53.63 0.76 38.26
N ALA A 366 -52.56 1.55 38.37
CA ALA A 366 -51.29 1.13 38.96
C ALA A 366 -51.45 0.73 40.45
N ASN A 367 -52.26 1.47 41.21
CA ASN A 367 -52.59 1.13 42.59
C ASN A 367 -53.42 -0.15 42.69
N CYS A 368 -54.39 -0.38 41.80
CA CYS A 368 -55.20 -1.61 41.80
C CYS A 368 -54.43 -2.83 41.29
N THR A 369 -53.64 -2.71 40.22
CA THR A 369 -52.71 -3.76 39.78
C THR A 369 -51.60 -4.00 40.80
N GLY A 370 -51.17 -2.98 41.54
CA GLY A 370 -50.30 -3.11 42.72
C GLY A 370 -50.94 -3.95 43.82
N LYS A 371 -52.19 -3.66 44.22
CA LYS A 371 -52.96 -4.51 45.16
C LYS A 371 -53.10 -5.96 44.66
N MET A 372 -53.36 -6.15 43.37
CA MET A 372 -53.42 -7.50 42.75
C MET A 372 -52.06 -8.20 42.78
N ALA A 373 -50.96 -7.49 42.49
CA ALA A 373 -49.61 -8.04 42.54
C ALA A 373 -49.24 -8.41 43.98
N THR A 374 -49.48 -7.55 44.97
CA THR A 374 -49.30 -7.87 46.40
C THR A 374 -50.18 -9.04 46.83
N PHE A 375 -51.42 -9.15 46.34
CA PHE A 375 -52.27 -10.32 46.59
C PHE A 375 -51.68 -11.60 45.99
N PHE A 376 -51.18 -11.57 44.75
CA PHE A 376 -50.51 -12.71 44.13
C PHE A 376 -49.18 -13.07 44.80
N SER A 377 -48.40 -12.10 45.27
CA SER A 377 -47.16 -12.34 46.03
C SER A 377 -47.44 -12.92 47.42
N ASN A 378 -48.40 -12.36 48.16
CA ASN A 378 -48.73 -12.81 49.51
C ASN A 378 -49.42 -14.18 49.53
N ASN A 379 -49.97 -14.63 48.40
CA ASN A 379 -50.55 -15.97 48.22
C ASN A 379 -49.75 -16.81 47.21
N LEU A 380 -48.50 -16.40 46.88
CA LEU A 380 -47.70 -17.06 45.84
C LEU A 380 -47.47 -18.53 46.20
N ASP A 381 -47.15 -18.81 47.46
CA ASP A 381 -46.95 -20.17 47.95
C ASP A 381 -48.20 -21.04 47.83
N PHE A 382 -49.41 -20.46 47.84
CA PHE A 382 -50.66 -21.19 47.59
C PHE A 382 -50.90 -21.44 46.09
N PHE A 383 -50.57 -20.47 45.22
CA PHE A 383 -50.68 -20.64 43.76
C PHE A 383 -49.56 -21.50 43.14
N VAL A 384 -48.38 -21.55 43.78
CA VAL A 384 -47.19 -22.28 43.34
C VAL A 384 -47.03 -23.61 44.09
N SER A 385 -47.73 -23.81 45.22
CA SER A 385 -47.98 -25.15 45.77
C SER A 385 -48.61 -26.00 44.67
N SER A 386 -47.83 -26.92 44.12
CA SER A 386 -48.29 -27.82 43.08
C SER A 386 -49.53 -28.56 43.58
N ALA A 387 -50.68 -28.31 42.97
CA ALA A 387 -51.78 -29.26 42.98
C ALA A 387 -51.18 -30.60 42.56
N GLY A 388 -51.13 -31.54 43.50
CA GLY A 388 -50.10 -32.58 43.47
C GLY A 388 -50.21 -33.42 42.20
N TYR A 389 -49.12 -33.48 41.42
CA TYR A 389 -48.95 -34.56 40.43
C TYR A 389 -48.77 -35.88 41.19
N GLY A 390 -49.87 -36.43 41.67
CA GLY A 390 -50.01 -37.78 42.18
C GLY A 390 -50.74 -38.68 41.16
N PRO A 391 -50.61 -40.01 41.25
CA PRO A 391 -51.47 -40.91 40.50
C PRO A 391 -52.95 -40.64 40.83
N ARG A 392 -53.83 -40.67 39.83
CA ARG A 392 -55.27 -40.36 40.01
C ARG A 392 -55.89 -41.33 41.03
N GLY A 393 -56.20 -40.83 42.22
CA GLY A 393 -56.71 -41.61 43.37
C GLY A 393 -55.71 -41.87 44.51
N GLY A 394 -54.44 -41.44 44.39
CA GLY A 394 -53.42 -41.60 45.45
C GLY A 394 -53.20 -40.31 46.25
N ALA A 395 -53.47 -40.34 47.56
CA ALA A 395 -53.32 -39.20 48.48
C ALA A 395 -51.85 -38.97 48.93
N GLY A 396 -50.93 -38.84 47.97
CA GLY A 396 -49.50 -38.64 48.26
C GLY A 396 -48.79 -37.83 47.18
N ALA A 397 -48.04 -36.81 47.59
CA ALA A 397 -47.17 -36.04 46.70
C ALA A 397 -46.00 -36.90 46.21
N ILE A 398 -45.67 -36.84 44.91
CA ILE A 398 -44.50 -37.52 44.37
C ILE A 398 -43.22 -36.93 44.99
N ASN A 399 -42.32 -37.81 45.45
CA ASN A 399 -41.01 -37.46 45.98
C ASN A 399 -40.25 -36.54 45.00
N PRO A 400 -39.76 -35.36 45.43
CA PRO A 400 -39.21 -34.34 44.53
C PRO A 400 -38.08 -34.84 43.62
N LEU A 401 -37.25 -35.80 44.07
CA LEU A 401 -36.19 -36.40 43.26
C LEU A 401 -36.71 -37.09 41.99
N HIS A 402 -37.90 -37.70 42.03
CA HIS A 402 -38.52 -38.29 40.85
C HIS A 402 -39.08 -37.22 39.90
N ALA A 403 -39.62 -36.12 40.42
CA ALA A 403 -40.08 -35.00 39.60
C ALA A 403 -38.90 -34.29 38.91
N GLU A 404 -37.77 -34.11 39.63
CA GLU A 404 -36.54 -33.55 39.09
C GLU A 404 -35.92 -34.45 38.02
N CYS A 405 -35.86 -35.77 38.25
CA CYS A 405 -35.40 -36.74 37.25
C CYS A 405 -36.27 -36.73 35.97
N MET A 406 -37.60 -36.65 36.11
CA MET A 406 -38.53 -36.49 34.99
C MET A 406 -38.29 -35.19 34.20
N LEU A 407 -38.05 -34.07 34.90
CA LEU A 407 -37.74 -32.77 34.29
C LEU A 407 -36.36 -32.76 33.60
N GLY A 408 -35.36 -33.42 34.19
CA GLY A 408 -34.04 -33.62 33.60
C GLY A 408 -34.12 -34.38 32.27
N ASN A 409 -34.77 -35.55 32.27
CA ASN A 409 -34.99 -36.35 31.06
C ASN A 409 -35.75 -35.57 29.98
N LYS A 410 -36.77 -34.78 30.35
CA LYS A 410 -37.52 -33.91 29.42
C LYS A 410 -36.63 -32.81 28.79
N LYS A 411 -35.78 -32.16 29.58
CA LYS A 411 -34.79 -31.17 29.08
C LYS A 411 -33.76 -31.84 28.15
N GLN A 412 -33.28 -33.02 28.50
CA GLN A 412 -32.25 -33.74 27.75
C GLN A 412 -32.78 -34.27 26.40
N ALA A 413 -34.02 -34.77 26.36
CA ALA A 413 -34.71 -35.11 25.12
C ALA A 413 -34.93 -33.88 24.20
N ALA A 414 -35.32 -32.74 24.77
CA ALA A 414 -35.48 -31.50 24.00
C ALA A 414 -34.13 -31.02 23.42
N ALA A 415 -33.05 -31.07 24.20
CA ALA A 415 -31.70 -30.73 23.75
C ALA A 415 -31.20 -31.66 22.63
N TYR A 416 -31.45 -32.97 22.73
CA TYR A 416 -31.12 -33.95 21.69
C TYR A 416 -31.85 -33.67 20.37
N MET A 417 -33.16 -33.39 20.42
CA MET A 417 -33.95 -32.99 19.25
C MET A 417 -33.48 -31.67 18.62
N LEU A 418 -32.85 -30.78 19.39
CA LEU A 418 -32.22 -29.55 18.91
C LEU A 418 -30.84 -29.82 18.27
N ALA A 419 -30.05 -30.74 18.84
CA ALA A 419 -28.77 -31.16 18.30
C ALA A 419 -28.91 -31.86 16.94
N LEU A 420 -29.91 -32.74 16.78
CA LEU A 420 -30.26 -33.38 15.51
C LEU A 420 -30.69 -32.39 14.40
N ARG A 421 -31.04 -31.15 14.76
CA ARG A 421 -31.44 -30.09 13.82
C ARG A 421 -30.30 -29.14 13.44
N ARG A 422 -29.09 -29.32 13.97
CA ARG A 422 -27.91 -28.60 13.48
C ARG A 422 -27.36 -29.27 12.22
N SER A 423 -27.29 -28.52 11.12
CA SER A 423 -26.49 -28.91 9.97
C SER A 423 -25.02 -29.08 10.37
N ARG A 424 -24.31 -30.00 9.70
CA ARG A 424 -22.85 -30.07 9.80
C ARG A 424 -22.24 -28.78 9.24
N PRO A 425 -21.16 -28.24 9.82
CA PRO A 425 -20.33 -27.25 9.14
C PRO A 425 -19.84 -27.83 7.81
N GLU A 426 -19.88 -27.02 6.75
CA GLU A 426 -19.42 -27.47 5.43
C GLU A 426 -17.89 -27.63 5.43
N SER A 427 -17.42 -28.84 5.17
CA SER A 427 -16.00 -29.12 5.03
C SER A 427 -15.55 -28.74 3.63
N VAL A 428 -14.64 -27.78 3.52
CA VAL A 428 -14.00 -27.39 2.25
C VAL A 428 -13.44 -28.65 1.55
N PRO A 429 -13.80 -28.93 0.29
CA PRO A 429 -13.29 -30.07 -0.46
C PRO A 429 -11.75 -30.10 -0.50
N TYR A 430 -11.15 -31.29 -0.35
CA TYR A 430 -9.69 -31.43 -0.26
C TYR A 430 -8.91 -30.79 -1.42
N LYS A 431 -9.46 -30.83 -2.65
CA LYS A 431 -8.87 -30.16 -3.83
C LYS A 431 -8.83 -28.64 -3.67
N GLU A 432 -9.84 -28.05 -3.06
CA GLU A 432 -9.96 -26.61 -2.80
C GLU A 432 -9.07 -26.20 -1.62
N ALA A 433 -8.97 -27.01 -0.57
CA ALA A 433 -7.99 -26.81 0.50
C ALA A 433 -6.53 -26.81 -0.03
N LEU A 434 -6.21 -27.71 -0.97
CA LEU A 434 -4.91 -27.74 -1.68
C LEU A 434 -4.74 -26.61 -2.72
N SER A 435 -5.83 -25.98 -3.17
CA SER A 435 -5.78 -24.76 -3.97
C SER A 435 -5.44 -23.57 -3.06
N ASN A 436 -6.21 -23.40 -1.99
CA ASN A 436 -6.08 -22.31 -1.02
C ASN A 436 -4.70 -22.31 -0.35
N ARG A 437 -4.12 -23.48 -0.05
CA ARG A 437 -2.72 -23.57 0.41
C ARG A 437 -1.72 -23.05 -0.63
N ARG A 438 -1.89 -23.37 -1.91
CA ARG A 438 -1.01 -22.87 -2.98
C ARG A 438 -1.19 -21.36 -3.21
N VAL A 439 -2.41 -20.85 -3.14
CA VAL A 439 -2.71 -19.41 -3.18
C VAL A 439 -2.08 -18.68 -2.00
N LEU A 440 -2.10 -19.25 -0.80
CA LEU A 440 -1.42 -18.65 0.37
C LEU A 440 0.10 -18.63 0.19
N THR A 441 0.73 -19.72 -0.28
CA THR A 441 2.18 -19.77 -0.52
C THR A 441 2.62 -18.79 -1.61
N SER A 442 1.93 -18.74 -2.75
CA SER A 442 2.24 -17.77 -3.82
C SER A 442 1.92 -16.33 -3.41
N SER A 443 0.95 -16.12 -2.50
CA SER A 443 0.70 -14.80 -1.90
C SER A 443 1.82 -14.37 -0.96
N THR A 444 2.41 -15.27 -0.15
CA THR A 444 3.59 -14.95 0.68
C THR A 444 4.82 -14.65 -0.16
N GLU A 445 5.06 -15.41 -1.23
CA GLU A 445 6.16 -15.16 -2.18
C GLU A 445 5.96 -13.83 -2.94
N SER A 446 4.73 -13.57 -3.40
CA SER A 446 4.35 -12.30 -4.05
C SER A 446 4.53 -11.09 -3.13
N ARG A 447 4.19 -11.21 -1.84
CA ARG A 447 4.40 -10.17 -0.82
C ARG A 447 5.89 -9.83 -0.65
N GLU A 448 6.77 -10.83 -0.70
CA GLU A 448 8.22 -10.62 -0.60
C GLU A 448 8.80 -10.00 -1.88
N GLY A 449 8.33 -10.42 -3.05
CA GLY A 449 8.61 -9.75 -4.33
C GLY A 449 8.16 -8.28 -4.35
N LEU A 450 6.94 -7.97 -3.89
CA LEU A 450 6.46 -6.60 -3.72
C LEU A 450 7.32 -5.80 -2.74
N THR A 451 7.78 -6.41 -1.65
CA THR A 451 8.65 -5.75 -0.66
C THR A 451 9.99 -5.35 -1.28
N GLN A 452 10.61 -6.24 -2.05
CA GLN A 452 11.84 -5.92 -2.80
C GLN A 452 11.59 -4.84 -3.86
N GLN A 453 10.48 -4.90 -4.60
CA GLN A 453 10.13 -3.90 -5.61
C GLN A 453 9.86 -2.51 -5.00
N VAL A 454 9.23 -2.46 -3.82
CA VAL A 454 9.06 -1.22 -3.05
C VAL A 454 10.43 -0.67 -2.62
N GLN A 455 11.33 -1.51 -2.12
CA GLN A 455 12.67 -1.07 -1.69
C GLN A 455 13.52 -0.56 -2.87
N GLN A 456 13.49 -1.23 -4.03
CA GLN A 456 14.10 -0.73 -5.27
C GLN A 456 13.48 0.60 -5.74
N SER A 457 12.17 0.80 -5.56
CA SER A 457 11.51 2.07 -5.87
C SER A 457 11.96 3.21 -4.93
N GLN A 458 12.18 2.90 -3.65
CA GLN A 458 12.68 3.85 -2.65
C GLN A 458 14.13 4.26 -2.96
N GLU A 459 15.01 3.31 -3.31
CA GLU A 459 16.35 3.63 -3.80
C GLU A 459 16.33 4.51 -5.05
N LYS A 460 15.41 4.27 -5.99
CA LYS A 460 15.27 5.08 -7.20
C LYS A 460 14.77 6.50 -6.88
N ILE A 461 13.87 6.65 -5.91
CA ILE A 461 13.44 7.97 -5.40
C ILE A 461 14.61 8.72 -4.78
N ALA A 462 15.40 8.08 -3.91
CA ALA A 462 16.57 8.70 -3.29
C ALA A 462 17.60 9.21 -4.32
N ARG A 463 17.85 8.44 -5.41
CA ARG A 463 18.72 8.88 -6.53
C ARG A 463 18.14 10.10 -7.26
N LEU A 464 16.83 10.13 -7.51
CA LEU A 464 16.16 11.28 -8.15
C LEU A 464 16.13 12.52 -7.24
N GLU A 465 16.07 12.34 -5.92
CA GLU A 465 16.21 13.43 -4.94
C GLU A 465 17.65 13.97 -4.90
N GLN A 466 18.65 13.08 -4.97
CA GLN A 466 20.06 13.42 -5.11
C GLN A 466 20.35 14.22 -6.41
N GLU A 467 19.77 13.82 -7.54
CA GLU A 467 19.86 14.55 -8.81
C GLU A 467 19.16 15.93 -8.75
N LYS A 468 17.93 15.98 -8.23
CA LYS A 468 17.20 17.24 -7.97
C LYS A 468 18.01 18.19 -7.10
N GLU A 469 18.70 17.66 -6.09
CA GLU A 469 19.56 18.43 -5.20
C GLU A 469 20.82 18.96 -5.87
N HIS A 470 21.40 18.21 -6.83
CA HIS A 470 22.51 18.64 -7.68
C HIS A 470 22.10 19.83 -8.55
N TRP A 471 21.04 19.68 -9.35
CA TRP A 471 20.55 20.73 -10.25
C TRP A 471 20.10 22.00 -9.51
N LEU A 472 19.57 21.87 -8.29
CA LEU A 472 19.24 23.03 -7.45
C LEU A 472 20.49 23.83 -7.04
N LEU A 473 21.60 23.16 -6.73
CA LEU A 473 22.88 23.81 -6.39
C LEU A 473 23.51 24.48 -7.61
N GLU A 474 23.46 23.86 -8.80
CA GLU A 474 23.90 24.51 -10.04
C GLU A 474 23.08 25.77 -10.36
N ALA A 475 21.75 25.70 -10.20
CA ALA A 475 20.88 26.86 -10.41
C ALA A 475 21.15 28.01 -9.43
N GLN A 476 21.52 27.70 -8.18
CA GLN A 476 21.97 28.70 -7.19
C GLN A 476 23.34 29.28 -7.58
N LEU A 477 24.30 28.45 -8.00
CA LEU A 477 25.61 28.90 -8.46
C LEU A 477 25.52 29.80 -9.70
N GLY A 478 24.59 29.49 -10.62
CA GLY A 478 24.26 30.32 -11.78
C GLY A 478 23.72 31.69 -11.40
N ARG A 479 22.82 31.78 -10.40
CA ARG A 479 22.31 33.05 -9.87
C ARG A 479 23.41 33.92 -9.27
N VAL A 480 24.25 33.36 -8.41
CA VAL A 480 25.36 34.12 -7.76
C VAL A 480 26.36 34.64 -8.81
N ARG A 481 26.62 33.86 -9.88
CA ARG A 481 27.43 34.33 -11.02
C ARG A 481 26.76 35.48 -11.77
N LEU A 482 25.45 35.37 -12.05
CA LEU A 482 24.68 36.42 -12.73
C LEU A 482 24.61 37.71 -11.90
N GLU A 483 24.34 37.61 -10.60
CA GLU A 483 24.33 38.74 -9.65
C GLU A 483 25.70 39.43 -9.59
N LYS A 484 26.79 38.68 -9.55
CA LYS A 484 28.16 39.24 -9.54
C LYS A 484 28.48 40.02 -10.81
N GLU A 485 28.17 39.49 -12.00
CA GLU A 485 28.40 40.23 -13.24
C GLU A 485 27.37 41.37 -13.42
N SER A 486 26.17 41.28 -12.85
CA SER A 486 25.18 42.38 -12.84
C SER A 486 25.66 43.56 -11.98
N LEU A 487 26.24 43.29 -10.81
CA LEU A 487 26.89 44.30 -9.97
C LEU A 487 28.11 44.93 -10.67
N ARG A 488 28.83 44.15 -11.46
CA ARG A 488 29.96 44.63 -12.26
C ARG A 488 29.52 45.52 -13.43
N ILE A 489 28.41 45.18 -14.09
CA ILE A 489 27.76 46.03 -15.10
C ILE A 489 27.31 47.33 -14.43
N ALA A 490 26.64 47.27 -13.28
CA ALA A 490 26.18 48.44 -12.55
C ALA A 490 27.32 49.38 -12.09
N ASP A 491 28.48 48.85 -11.67
CA ASP A 491 29.67 49.66 -11.36
C ASP A 491 30.25 50.34 -12.61
N LEU A 492 30.28 49.65 -13.75
CA LEU A 492 30.70 50.23 -15.04
C LEU A 492 29.71 51.31 -15.52
N GLU A 493 28.41 51.06 -15.42
CA GLU A 493 27.35 52.02 -15.75
C GLU A 493 27.35 53.23 -14.81
N ALA A 494 27.59 53.04 -13.50
CA ALA A 494 27.69 54.13 -12.55
C ALA A 494 28.90 55.04 -12.82
N ARG A 495 30.05 54.46 -13.20
CA ARG A 495 31.23 55.23 -13.65
C ARG A 495 30.95 56.01 -14.94
N LEU A 496 30.18 55.42 -15.86
CA LEU A 496 29.79 56.05 -17.13
C LEU A 496 28.77 57.18 -16.90
N ALA A 497 27.80 56.99 -16.01
CA ALA A 497 26.83 58.01 -15.60
C ALA A 497 27.47 59.15 -14.80
N ALA A 498 28.45 58.86 -13.94
CA ALA A 498 29.24 59.88 -13.24
C ALA A 498 30.05 60.77 -14.20
N ALA A 499 30.40 60.28 -15.39
CA ALA A 499 31.00 61.07 -16.46
C ALA A 499 29.98 61.88 -17.29
N LEU A 500 28.67 61.79 -17.00
CA LEU A 500 27.58 62.42 -17.77
C LEU A 500 26.65 63.36 -16.96
N GLY A 501 26.52 63.16 -15.63
CA GLY A 501 26.13 64.16 -14.62
C GLY A 501 24.82 64.97 -14.77
N THR A 502 23.73 64.56 -14.10
CA THR A 502 22.45 65.33 -13.99
C THR A 502 21.69 65.08 -12.66
N SER A 503 21.12 66.11 -11.99
CA SER A 503 20.24 65.99 -10.79
C SER A 503 19.51 67.32 -10.39
N PRO A 504 18.22 67.29 -9.95
CA PRO A 504 17.69 67.91 -8.68
C PRO A 504 16.52 67.09 -8.03
N ALA A 505 15.97 67.22 -6.80
CA ALA A 505 15.67 68.28 -5.79
C ALA A 505 14.32 69.08 -6.00
N VAL A 506 13.48 69.51 -5.01
CA VAL A 506 12.85 68.96 -3.74
C VAL A 506 12.16 70.13 -2.95
N GLN A 507 10.97 69.98 -2.25
CA GLN A 507 10.52 70.68 -0.97
C GLN A 507 8.97 70.62 -0.57
N PRO A 508 8.52 70.98 0.70
CA PRO A 508 7.23 70.62 1.39
C PRO A 508 6.31 71.77 2.03
N PRO A 509 5.18 71.49 2.78
CA PRO A 509 4.07 72.47 3.11
C PRO A 509 3.71 72.82 4.63
N PRO A 510 2.76 73.78 4.92
CA PRO A 510 2.20 74.17 6.27
C PRO A 510 0.66 73.90 6.51
N GLN A 511 0.03 73.74 7.71
CA GLN A 511 -0.15 74.51 9.01
C GLN A 511 -1.17 75.71 8.95
N ASP A 512 -2.03 76.14 9.92
CA ASP A 512 -2.62 75.73 11.26
C ASP A 512 -3.84 76.69 11.59
N GLY A 513 -4.66 76.76 12.69
CA GLY A 513 -4.87 76.07 14.01
C GLY A 513 -5.82 76.88 15.00
N SER A 514 -6.06 76.42 16.26
CA SER A 514 -6.64 77.13 17.49
C SER A 514 -8.17 77.15 17.85
N THR A 515 -8.53 77.62 19.08
CA THR A 515 -9.82 77.39 19.82
C THR A 515 -10.28 78.58 20.72
N SER A 516 -11.57 78.68 21.13
CA SER A 516 -12.10 79.73 22.06
C SER A 516 -13.36 79.27 22.89
N PRO A 517 -14.10 80.11 23.67
CA PRO A 517 -14.72 79.71 24.96
C PRO A 517 -16.07 78.96 24.93
N ALA A 518 -16.28 78.01 24.02
CA ALA A 518 -17.35 77.02 24.19
C ALA A 518 -16.95 75.87 25.17
N THR A 519 -15.74 75.96 25.75
CA THR A 519 -14.88 74.91 26.38
C THR A 519 -15.42 74.06 27.54
N GLN A 520 -16.75 73.94 27.73
CA GLN A 520 -17.34 72.84 28.50
C GLN A 520 -18.35 72.05 27.67
N GLU A 521 -19.18 72.71 26.86
CA GLU A 521 -19.96 72.04 25.82
C GLU A 521 -19.03 71.55 24.70
N ASP A 522 -18.06 72.36 24.28
CA ASP A 522 -16.95 71.93 23.42
C ASP A 522 -16.21 70.75 24.03
N SER A 523 -15.83 70.78 25.32
CA SER A 523 -15.09 69.65 25.91
C SER A 523 -15.95 68.40 26.05
N ARG A 524 -17.26 68.53 26.29
CA ARG A 524 -18.20 67.40 26.26
C ARG A 524 -18.38 66.85 24.85
N GLU A 525 -18.56 67.72 23.86
CA GLU A 525 -18.71 67.33 22.45
C GLU A 525 -17.40 66.81 21.87
N GLN A 526 -16.25 67.31 22.30
CA GLN A 526 -14.91 66.79 22.01
C GLN A 526 -14.69 65.43 22.67
N LEU A 527 -15.14 65.20 23.91
CA LEU A 527 -15.13 63.85 24.52
C LEU A 527 -16.02 62.87 23.75
N ILE A 528 -17.22 63.32 23.34
CA ILE A 528 -18.16 62.50 22.56
C ILE A 528 -17.58 62.20 21.16
N LYS A 529 -17.04 63.21 20.47
CA LYS A 529 -16.33 63.07 19.19
C LYS A 529 -15.10 62.18 19.34
N ALA A 530 -14.29 62.34 20.38
CA ALA A 530 -13.11 61.51 20.65
C ALA A 530 -13.50 60.05 20.93
N HIS A 531 -14.55 59.81 21.72
CA HIS A 531 -15.08 58.47 21.96
C HIS A 531 -15.60 57.82 20.67
N TYR A 532 -16.40 58.52 19.87
CA TYR A 532 -16.89 57.99 18.60
C TYR A 532 -15.80 57.85 17.53
N MET A 533 -14.82 58.77 17.45
CA MET A 533 -13.66 58.62 16.57
C MET A 533 -12.74 57.47 17.00
N ALA A 534 -12.51 57.30 18.32
CA ALA A 534 -11.77 56.15 18.84
C ALA A 534 -12.50 54.84 18.52
N ARG A 535 -13.83 54.79 18.69
CA ARG A 535 -14.63 53.60 18.36
C ARG A 535 -14.70 53.34 16.86
N VAL A 536 -14.75 54.37 16.01
CA VAL A 536 -14.64 54.24 14.54
C VAL A 536 -13.24 53.75 14.15
N GLY A 537 -12.17 54.25 14.78
CA GLY A 537 -10.80 53.76 14.58
C GLY A 537 -10.63 52.30 15.01
N GLU A 538 -11.16 51.93 16.17
CA GLU A 538 -11.18 50.54 16.67
C GLU A 538 -11.93 49.62 15.70
N LEU A 539 -13.15 49.99 15.28
CA LEU A 539 -13.92 49.22 14.29
C LEU A 539 -13.22 49.16 12.92
N THR A 540 -12.52 50.22 12.51
CA THR A 540 -11.74 50.25 11.27
C THR A 540 -10.55 49.29 11.34
N THR A 541 -9.81 49.25 12.46
CA THR A 541 -8.71 48.30 12.63
C THR A 541 -9.22 46.86 12.77
N GLN A 542 -10.36 46.64 13.43
CA GLN A 542 -11.01 45.32 13.47
C GLN A 542 -11.45 44.84 12.09
N LEU A 543 -12.02 45.73 11.25
CA LEU A 543 -12.38 45.45 9.86
C LEU A 543 -11.14 45.12 9.02
N GLN A 544 -10.09 45.96 9.05
CA GLN A 544 -8.83 45.72 8.33
C GLN A 544 -8.17 44.38 8.73
N MET A 545 -8.17 44.06 10.03
CA MET A 545 -7.66 42.78 10.54
C MET A 545 -8.56 41.58 10.18
N SER A 546 -9.86 41.79 9.96
CA SER A 546 -10.78 40.78 9.45
C SER A 546 -10.55 40.52 7.95
N ASP A 547 -10.48 41.59 7.14
CA ASP A 547 -10.23 41.51 5.70
C ASP A 547 -8.85 40.89 5.41
N SER A 548 -7.82 41.27 6.16
CA SER A 548 -6.48 40.66 6.04
C SER A 548 -6.50 39.16 6.35
N LYS A 549 -7.33 38.69 7.29
CA LYS A 549 -7.52 37.25 7.58
C LYS A 549 -8.31 36.56 6.46
N ALA A 550 -9.36 37.20 5.93
CA ALA A 550 -10.15 36.66 4.83
C ALA A 550 -9.29 36.48 3.56
N VAL A 551 -8.46 37.48 3.22
CA VAL A 551 -7.50 37.41 2.10
C VAL A 551 -6.44 36.33 2.34
N HIS A 552 -5.93 36.21 3.56
CA HIS A 552 -4.97 35.15 3.93
C HIS A 552 -5.58 33.75 3.77
N PHE A 553 -6.74 33.48 4.36
CA PHE A 553 -7.42 32.19 4.22
C PHE A 553 -7.81 31.89 2.76
N TYR A 554 -8.23 32.89 1.98
CA TYR A 554 -8.47 32.70 0.55
C TYR A 554 -7.20 32.28 -0.21
N ALA A 555 -6.04 32.90 0.11
CA ALA A 555 -4.75 32.52 -0.46
C ALA A 555 -4.33 31.10 -0.03
N GLU A 556 -4.54 30.72 1.23
CA GLU A 556 -4.28 29.35 1.72
C GLU A 556 -5.18 28.31 1.06
N CYS A 557 -6.50 28.54 0.98
CA CYS A 557 -7.43 27.66 0.27
C CYS A 557 -7.03 27.50 -1.21
N ARG A 558 -6.58 28.58 -1.87
CA ARG A 558 -6.11 28.55 -3.26
C ARG A 558 -4.77 27.80 -3.40
N ALA A 559 -3.89 27.86 -2.40
CA ALA A 559 -2.65 27.08 -2.37
C ALA A 559 -2.91 25.58 -2.09
N LEU A 560 -3.82 25.27 -1.16
CA LEU A 560 -4.27 23.93 -0.84
C LEU A 560 -4.96 23.26 -2.04
N ALA A 561 -5.86 23.96 -2.73
CA ALA A 561 -6.50 23.44 -3.95
C ALA A 561 -5.49 23.11 -5.07
N LYS A 562 -4.45 23.94 -5.25
CA LYS A 562 -3.35 23.63 -6.18
C LYS A 562 -2.53 22.41 -5.75
N ARG A 563 -2.23 22.27 -4.44
CA ARG A 563 -1.54 21.10 -3.89
C ARG A 563 -2.36 19.82 -4.05
N LEU A 564 -3.68 19.90 -3.82
CA LEU A 564 -4.62 18.80 -4.02
C LEU A 564 -4.61 18.32 -5.48
N ALA A 565 -4.82 19.22 -6.44
CA ALA A 565 -4.85 18.86 -7.86
C ALA A 565 -3.53 18.24 -8.37
N LEU A 566 -2.39 18.68 -7.83
CA LEU A 566 -1.08 18.07 -8.12
C LEU A 566 -0.96 16.67 -7.50
N ALA A 567 -1.45 16.49 -6.26
CA ALA A 567 -1.48 15.19 -5.60
C ALA A 567 -2.43 14.21 -6.31
N GLU A 568 -3.61 14.65 -6.72
CA GLU A 568 -4.59 13.87 -7.48
C GLU A 568 -4.01 13.40 -8.82
N LYS A 569 -3.36 14.30 -9.57
CA LYS A 569 -2.66 13.93 -10.81
C LYS A 569 -1.52 12.92 -10.57
N SER A 570 -0.76 13.07 -9.48
CA SER A 570 0.28 12.09 -9.13
C SER A 570 -0.33 10.71 -8.81
N ARG A 571 -1.42 10.67 -8.04
CA ARG A 571 -2.18 9.46 -7.71
C ARG A 571 -2.69 8.76 -8.98
N GLU A 572 -3.21 9.52 -9.94
CA GLU A 572 -3.65 9.00 -11.23
C GLU A 572 -2.51 8.30 -11.99
N THR A 573 -1.39 9.01 -12.23
CA THR A 573 -0.23 8.42 -12.91
C THR A 573 0.34 7.18 -12.21
N LEU A 574 0.31 7.14 -10.87
CA LEU A 574 0.69 5.96 -10.08
C LEU A 574 -0.31 4.80 -10.24
N THR A 575 -1.63 5.07 -10.29
CA THR A 575 -2.62 4.02 -10.56
C THR A 575 -2.58 3.48 -11.99
N GLU A 576 -2.16 4.29 -12.97
CA GLU A 576 -1.93 3.83 -14.34
C GLU A 576 -0.67 2.98 -14.45
N GLY A 577 0.43 3.42 -13.82
CA GLY A 577 1.66 2.63 -13.69
C GLY A 577 1.43 1.28 -13.00
N ALA A 578 0.61 1.24 -11.95
CA ALA A 578 0.25 0.00 -11.25
C ALA A 578 -0.58 -0.96 -12.14
N LYS A 579 -1.52 -0.44 -12.95
CA LYS A 579 -2.28 -1.27 -13.93
C LYS A 579 -1.35 -1.89 -14.97
N LEU A 580 -0.43 -1.11 -15.54
CA LEU A 580 0.56 -1.58 -16.52
C LEU A 580 1.53 -2.61 -15.91
N ALA A 581 2.00 -2.38 -14.68
CA ALA A 581 2.84 -3.33 -13.95
C ALA A 581 2.12 -4.67 -13.74
N ASN A 582 0.85 -4.66 -13.31
CA ASN A 582 0.06 -5.88 -13.14
C ASN A 582 -0.15 -6.63 -14.46
N GLN A 583 -0.43 -5.93 -15.56
CA GLN A 583 -0.55 -6.53 -16.90
C GLN A 583 0.75 -7.23 -17.33
N ASN A 584 1.90 -6.60 -17.09
CA ASN A 584 3.21 -7.19 -17.36
C ASN A 584 3.50 -8.41 -16.47
N ILE A 585 3.11 -8.37 -15.19
CA ILE A 585 3.27 -9.51 -14.26
C ILE A 585 2.44 -10.71 -14.75
N SER A 586 1.16 -10.52 -15.12
CA SER A 586 0.33 -11.61 -15.66
C SER A 586 0.95 -12.21 -16.93
N ARG A 587 1.39 -11.37 -17.87
CA ARG A 587 2.05 -11.84 -19.09
C ARG A 587 3.32 -12.67 -18.79
N LEU A 588 4.17 -12.20 -17.87
CA LEU A 588 5.39 -12.92 -17.50
C LEU A 588 5.10 -14.23 -16.75
N GLN A 589 3.99 -14.30 -16.01
CA GLN A 589 3.52 -15.54 -15.38
C GLN A 589 3.05 -16.57 -16.43
N ASP A 590 2.34 -16.13 -17.48
CA ASP A 590 1.95 -17.00 -18.60
C ASP A 590 3.18 -17.50 -19.37
N GLU A 591 4.12 -16.61 -19.71
CA GLU A 591 5.38 -16.97 -20.38
C GLU A 591 6.18 -17.99 -19.54
N LEU A 592 6.34 -17.75 -18.23
CA LEU A 592 7.00 -18.68 -17.30
C LEU A 592 6.26 -20.03 -17.16
N ALA A 593 4.93 -20.03 -17.17
CA ALA A 593 4.14 -21.27 -17.10
C ALA A 593 4.28 -22.13 -18.37
N THR A 594 4.48 -21.51 -19.55
CA THR A 594 4.75 -22.24 -20.78
C THR A 594 6.17 -22.82 -20.84
N THR A 595 7.20 -22.04 -20.46
CA THR A 595 8.58 -22.53 -20.45
C THR A 595 8.79 -23.63 -19.41
N LYS A 596 8.24 -23.46 -18.20
CA LYS A 596 8.29 -24.50 -17.16
C LYS A 596 7.71 -25.82 -17.64
N ARG A 597 6.51 -25.81 -18.23
CA ARG A 597 5.88 -27.03 -18.78
C ARG A 597 6.77 -27.68 -19.84
N SER A 598 7.33 -26.91 -20.75
CA SER A 598 8.22 -27.44 -21.79
C SER A 598 9.47 -28.14 -21.23
N TYR A 599 10.03 -27.65 -20.12
CA TYR A 599 11.14 -28.33 -19.44
C TYR A 599 10.68 -29.57 -18.64
N GLU A 600 9.50 -29.54 -18.02
CA GLU A 600 8.90 -30.73 -17.37
C GLU A 600 8.65 -31.85 -18.41
N ASP A 601 8.11 -31.51 -19.59
CA ASP A 601 7.91 -32.45 -20.70
C ASP A 601 9.24 -33.04 -21.21
N GLN A 602 10.29 -32.20 -21.37
CA GLN A 602 11.64 -32.65 -21.76
C GLN A 602 12.27 -33.60 -20.73
N LEU A 603 12.16 -33.28 -19.43
CA LEU A 603 12.69 -34.12 -18.36
C LEU A 603 11.93 -35.45 -18.24
N SER A 604 10.63 -35.48 -18.53
CA SER A 604 9.89 -36.74 -18.64
C SER A 604 10.45 -37.61 -19.77
N MET A 605 10.57 -37.06 -20.99
CA MET A 605 11.10 -37.80 -22.14
C MET A 605 12.53 -38.33 -21.91
N MET A 606 13.39 -37.56 -21.23
CA MET A 606 14.71 -38.05 -20.82
C MET A 606 14.63 -39.18 -19.79
N SER A 607 13.71 -39.10 -18.82
CA SER A 607 13.53 -40.12 -17.78
C SER A 607 13.01 -41.44 -18.37
N ASP A 608 12.05 -41.37 -19.30
CA ASP A 608 11.52 -42.52 -20.03
C ASP A 608 12.61 -43.20 -20.87
N HIS A 609 13.43 -42.41 -21.56
CA HIS A 609 14.58 -42.91 -22.33
C HIS A 609 15.64 -43.59 -21.44
N LEU A 610 15.98 -43.00 -20.28
CA LEU A 610 16.90 -43.60 -19.32
C LEU A 610 16.35 -44.90 -18.72
N CYS A 611 15.04 -44.99 -18.49
CA CYS A 611 14.39 -46.21 -18.03
C CYS A 611 14.51 -47.33 -19.08
N SER A 612 14.19 -47.02 -20.35
CA SER A 612 14.35 -47.95 -21.47
C SER A 612 15.79 -48.43 -21.65
N MET A 613 16.77 -47.53 -21.54
CA MET A 613 18.20 -47.87 -21.62
C MET A 613 18.61 -48.80 -20.47
N ASN A 614 18.18 -48.54 -19.23
CA ASN A 614 18.44 -49.40 -18.08
C ASN A 614 17.81 -50.81 -18.23
N GLU A 615 16.64 -50.94 -18.84
CA GLU A 615 16.10 -52.24 -19.21
C GLU A 615 17.00 -52.98 -20.20
N THR A 616 17.51 -52.31 -21.24
CA THR A 616 18.40 -52.96 -22.23
C THR A 616 19.72 -53.42 -21.60
N LEU A 617 20.31 -52.60 -20.72
CA LEU A 617 21.51 -52.96 -19.97
C LEU A 617 21.27 -54.13 -19.01
N SER A 618 20.09 -54.21 -18.41
CA SER A 618 19.68 -55.33 -17.54
C SER A 618 19.52 -56.63 -18.33
N LYS A 619 18.87 -56.59 -19.50
CA LYS A 619 18.71 -57.75 -20.40
C LYS A 619 20.09 -58.26 -20.88
N GLN A 620 20.99 -57.36 -21.30
CA GLN A 620 22.38 -57.71 -21.65
C GLN A 620 23.16 -58.30 -20.47
N ARG A 621 22.92 -57.81 -19.25
CA ARG A 621 23.57 -58.32 -18.03
C ARG A 621 23.14 -59.75 -17.72
N GLU A 622 21.86 -60.08 -17.84
CA GLU A 622 21.32 -61.44 -17.69
C GLU A 622 21.87 -62.39 -18.77
N GLU A 623 21.95 -61.93 -20.02
CA GLU A 623 22.53 -62.68 -21.14
C GLU A 623 24.01 -63.01 -20.90
N ILE A 624 24.80 -62.04 -20.42
CA ILE A 624 26.20 -62.24 -20.03
C ILE A 624 26.34 -63.25 -18.87
N ASP A 625 25.50 -63.17 -17.84
CA ASP A 625 25.62 -64.04 -16.66
C ASP A 625 25.08 -65.47 -16.93
N THR A 626 24.09 -65.65 -17.82
CA THR A 626 23.69 -66.98 -18.32
C THR A 626 24.77 -67.63 -19.19
N LEU A 627 25.45 -66.88 -20.07
CA LEU A 627 26.60 -67.37 -20.84
C LEU A 627 27.75 -67.85 -19.93
N LYS A 628 28.06 -67.11 -18.85
CA LYS A 628 29.06 -67.53 -17.84
C LYS A 628 28.67 -68.84 -17.13
N LEU A 629 27.39 -69.02 -16.82
CA LEU A 629 26.88 -70.25 -16.19
C LEU A 629 26.96 -71.45 -17.15
N GLY A 630 26.58 -71.27 -18.42
CA GLY A 630 26.73 -72.28 -19.47
C GLY A 630 28.17 -72.73 -19.64
N ASN A 631 29.12 -71.79 -19.66
CA ASN A 631 30.55 -72.10 -19.77
C ASN A 631 31.07 -72.94 -18.59
N LYS A 632 30.66 -72.60 -17.35
CA LYS A 632 30.96 -73.42 -16.15
C LYS A 632 30.38 -74.84 -16.23
N GLY A 633 29.23 -75.02 -16.88
CA GLY A 633 28.65 -76.34 -17.18
C GLY A 633 29.54 -77.16 -18.11
N ASN A 634 30.00 -76.57 -19.21
CA ASN A 634 30.88 -77.23 -20.18
C ASN A 634 32.26 -77.58 -19.58
N SER A 635 32.84 -76.71 -18.74
CA SER A 635 34.10 -77.00 -18.04
C SER A 635 34.01 -78.22 -17.09
N LYS A 636 32.83 -78.55 -16.56
CA LYS A 636 32.64 -79.79 -15.77
C LYS A 636 32.58 -81.03 -16.67
N LYS A 637 31.96 -80.95 -17.86
CA LYS A 637 31.91 -82.08 -18.82
C LYS A 637 33.29 -82.48 -19.36
N ASN A 638 34.16 -81.51 -19.61
CA ASN A 638 35.52 -81.75 -20.12
C ASN A 638 36.54 -82.25 -19.06
N LYS A 639 36.12 -82.56 -17.83
CA LYS A 639 37.01 -83.02 -16.74
C LYS A 639 36.74 -84.45 -16.26
N GLY A 640 36.01 -85.23 -17.05
CA GLY A 640 35.63 -86.62 -16.77
C GLY A 640 35.62 -87.47 -18.04
N ARG A 641 36.67 -87.36 -18.86
CA ARG A 641 36.90 -88.11 -20.09
C ARG A 641 38.40 -88.33 -20.29
#